data_AF-A0AAQ4DWZ9-F1
#
_entry.id   AF-A0AAQ4DWZ9-F1
#
_cell.length_a   1.000
_cell.length_b   1.000
_cell.length_c   1.000
_cell.angle_alpha   90.00
_cell.angle_beta   90.00
_cell.angle_gamma   90.00
#
_symmetry.space_group_name_H-M   'P 1'
#
loop_
_entity.id
_entity.type
_entity.pdbx_description
1 polymer ?
#
loop_
_entity_poly.entity_id
_entity_poly.type
_entity_poly.pdbx_seq_one_letter_code
_entity_poly.pdbx_strand_id
1 'polypeptide(L)'
;MEYHVNNLLSPVLFYEALLHVPKDAILVEIAPHCLLQLCDEVTEVNLESNQKDAYLAGHQLDGNVLFSMAGCMVLVWKALSKRCGKPYQKVPVVFEDVTHHRTIVLPKTGAVRIVVNVMPASGEFEVSEAGTLVASGRVRMAEEGEKLADKDPPSQSTEAVAYELDAGDIYKEFRLRGYEYSGSFQSILKADLQEPCGKVKWVDNWVTFIDSIIQFYLFLDLRRTFRMVVKIQSCRIDPKVHDKLACNTGDKGLPVIYDRSMDTCRAGGVIIQGIKADIEARRAPPQAPCLEEYRFVPYIDDEQAKKKREARLQEYIDVCSCMVRRILQACGEDMPHFSESIKDHSEVTKEVLDKHLQSRAEKNNLLRVLISIEEEINSCSSSLVQAAQKALSTHKKGLNEDILSTALLEEDPLRDLLEVVVENTSAKRLRILELATEESVLLLTPPVSRLLALVSGLLKIDYAVVHPCPHTLTQQQLPEGVRRLLWKPGFASMEELHDADLVISRIGPSDLNGLEALFAELSAHCKERAFVLLSQRTALAPAEIFLSKMCSAPFTDNAKDIVLYLLGAHGFRMVGHRTNNYSALFLLRKVTAVTETTKRDIIRIYDANFYWLEELKTKTLECENSPKDRRLWLIANSSGVSGIVGLMNCLRMEMGASQIRLLSTLHCKDDATASDHLLGLEFSGRDPEGRRVMGLVPAKAMATVVAADPGWLWNVPDDWSLEEASTVPVAYSTAYYALLVRGNMQPGETVLVHSGSEVAAQAAISIALSMECTVFTTVGVNLVLNFQSEEKLRESVRCLAKHGRFIQISECGRSSDYPTGTSTFLNSVTFHGISLQTLHDGDPLSMEEKSRVRELVREGIASGAVRPLDTCQYRWDQAEEAFRFMATGKHTRKIVLEIRKEESPRKKCLPSPVTFKVAARAHFYSHKCYVIVGGLGGMGLELADWMVGRGCRKLLLTSRSGVRSGYQRLCHRRWQYAGAEVTVSKSDASIEEGARKVIEEASAMGPVGGIFNLAMRSIHLIPNTST
;
A
#
# COMPACT_ATOMS: atom_id res chain seq x y z
N MET A 1 7.03 -39.14 -54.93
CA MET A 1 5.90 -38.34 -54.41
C MET A 1 5.96 -38.16 -52.91
N GLU A 2 6.28 -39.20 -52.12
CA GLU A 2 6.30 -39.12 -50.64
C GLU A 2 7.17 -37.98 -50.07
N TYR A 3 8.36 -37.73 -50.61
CA TYR A 3 9.22 -36.63 -50.13
C TYR A 3 8.57 -35.24 -50.31
N HIS A 4 7.95 -34.97 -51.46
CA HIS A 4 7.31 -33.67 -51.72
C HIS A 4 6.07 -33.46 -50.86
N VAL A 5 5.28 -34.53 -50.64
CA VAL A 5 4.14 -34.49 -49.73
C VAL A 5 4.60 -34.27 -48.29
N ASN A 6 5.68 -34.92 -47.88
CA ASN A 6 6.27 -34.71 -46.55
C ASN A 6 6.82 -33.29 -46.38
N ASN A 7 7.49 -32.73 -47.40
CA ASN A 7 8.02 -31.36 -47.37
C ASN A 7 6.89 -30.32 -47.21
N LEU A 8 5.72 -30.56 -47.82
CA LEU A 8 4.56 -29.68 -47.71
C LEU A 8 3.81 -29.80 -46.38
N LEU A 9 3.84 -30.97 -45.74
CA LEU A 9 3.04 -31.26 -44.53
C LEU A 9 3.85 -31.17 -43.23
N SER A 10 5.15 -31.42 -43.29
CA SER A 10 6.03 -31.42 -42.12
C SER A 10 6.69 -30.06 -41.89
N PRO A 11 7.03 -29.71 -40.64
CA PRO A 11 7.73 -28.46 -40.33
C PRO A 11 9.08 -28.37 -41.06
N VAL A 12 9.39 -27.20 -41.61
CA VAL A 12 10.70 -26.96 -42.26
C VAL A 12 11.76 -26.74 -41.19
N LEU A 13 12.69 -27.70 -41.09
CA LEU A 13 13.77 -27.73 -40.11
C LEU A 13 14.96 -26.82 -40.51
N PHE A 14 14.68 -25.54 -40.75
CA PHE A 14 15.62 -24.61 -41.38
C PHE A 14 16.83 -24.27 -40.49
N TYR A 15 16.60 -24.04 -39.19
CA TYR A 15 17.68 -23.73 -38.24
C TYR A 15 18.65 -24.90 -38.03
N GLU A 16 18.13 -26.14 -37.99
CA GLU A 16 18.93 -27.34 -37.83
C GLU A 16 19.86 -27.56 -39.03
N ALA A 17 19.40 -27.25 -40.24
CA ALA A 17 20.23 -27.24 -41.43
C ALA A 17 21.32 -26.15 -41.37
N LEU A 18 21.01 -24.96 -40.83
CA LEU A 18 21.98 -23.87 -40.69
C LEU A 18 23.14 -24.20 -39.74
N LEU A 19 22.94 -25.05 -38.73
CA LEU A 19 24.01 -25.51 -37.82
C LEU A 19 25.14 -26.25 -38.54
N HIS A 20 24.86 -26.80 -39.72
CA HIS A 20 25.84 -27.51 -40.54
C HIS A 20 26.62 -26.60 -41.51
N VAL A 21 26.28 -25.30 -41.57
CA VAL A 21 26.96 -24.35 -42.45
C VAL A 21 28.32 -23.93 -41.83
N PRO A 22 29.43 -24.04 -42.57
CA PRO A 22 30.74 -23.59 -42.11
C PRO A 22 30.79 -22.07 -41.87
N LYS A 23 31.58 -21.62 -40.89
CA LYS A 23 31.67 -20.20 -40.49
C LYS A 23 32.12 -19.25 -41.60
N ASP A 24 32.88 -19.75 -42.58
CA ASP A 24 33.43 -18.95 -43.69
C ASP A 24 32.67 -19.15 -45.01
N ALA A 25 31.49 -19.79 -44.96
CA ALA A 25 30.69 -20.05 -46.14
C ALA A 25 30.01 -18.77 -46.66
N ILE A 26 29.96 -18.62 -47.98
CA ILE A 26 29.16 -17.60 -48.64
C ILE A 26 27.75 -18.16 -48.83
N LEU A 27 26.78 -17.62 -48.08
CA LEU A 27 25.37 -17.98 -48.21
C LEU A 27 24.70 -17.10 -49.27
N VAL A 28 24.07 -17.73 -50.26
CA VAL A 28 23.31 -17.03 -51.30
C VAL A 28 21.85 -17.48 -51.22
N GLU A 29 20.95 -16.55 -50.93
CA GLU A 29 19.51 -16.80 -50.95
C GLU A 29 19.02 -16.79 -52.41
N ILE A 30 18.49 -17.93 -52.86
CA ILE A 30 17.86 -18.06 -54.19
C ILE A 30 16.35 -18.00 -54.00
N ALA A 31 15.81 -16.79 -53.99
CA ALA A 31 14.38 -16.51 -53.87
C ALA A 31 14.01 -15.24 -54.65
N PRO A 32 12.74 -15.07 -55.06
CA PRO A 32 12.30 -13.84 -55.74
C PRO A 32 12.43 -12.58 -54.87
N HIS A 33 12.54 -12.74 -53.55
CA HIS A 33 12.79 -11.69 -52.55
C HIS A 33 13.74 -12.22 -51.46
N CYS A 34 14.53 -11.34 -50.82
CA CYS A 34 15.45 -11.72 -49.73
C CYS A 34 14.71 -11.91 -48.39
N LEU A 35 13.84 -12.91 -48.30
CA LEU A 35 12.99 -13.16 -47.13
C LEU A 35 13.78 -13.71 -45.94
N LEU A 36 14.93 -14.35 -46.19
CA LEU A 36 15.79 -14.95 -45.17
C LEU A 36 16.95 -14.05 -44.75
N GLN A 37 17.12 -12.89 -45.41
CA GLN A 37 18.02 -11.81 -44.98
C GLN A 37 17.36 -10.90 -43.94
N LEU A 38 17.01 -11.45 -42.78
CA LEU A 38 16.66 -10.62 -41.63
C LEU A 38 17.96 -9.99 -41.08
N CYS A 39 18.19 -8.72 -41.41
CA CYS A 39 19.24 -7.93 -40.77
C CYS A 39 18.75 -7.52 -39.38
N ASP A 40 18.86 -8.43 -38.42
CA ASP A 40 18.60 -8.14 -37.02
C ASP A 40 19.65 -7.15 -36.50
N GLU A 41 19.23 -5.90 -36.26
CA GLU A 41 20.08 -4.91 -35.60
C GLU A 41 20.03 -5.16 -34.09
N VAL A 42 21.08 -5.80 -33.57
CA VAL A 42 21.24 -6.02 -32.13
C VAL A 42 21.94 -4.81 -31.51
N THR A 43 21.28 -4.17 -30.55
CA THR A 43 21.84 -3.08 -29.75
C THR A 43 21.94 -3.52 -28.29
N GLU A 44 23.12 -3.36 -27.70
CA GLU A 44 23.37 -3.61 -26.28
C GLU A 44 23.33 -2.28 -25.50
N VAL A 45 22.55 -2.24 -24.42
CA VAL A 45 22.32 -1.05 -23.59
C VAL A 45 22.75 -1.36 -22.16
N ASN A 46 23.56 -0.50 -21.55
CA ASN A 46 24.09 -0.68 -20.19
C ASN A 46 24.11 0.65 -19.43
N LEU A 47 23.72 0.61 -18.15
CA LEU A 47 23.59 1.77 -17.26
C LEU A 47 24.85 2.13 -16.46
N GLU A 48 25.95 1.38 -16.60
CA GLU A 48 27.19 1.63 -15.86
C GLU A 48 27.78 3.02 -16.14
N SER A 49 28.22 3.70 -15.06
CA SER A 49 28.80 5.05 -15.11
C SER A 49 30.09 5.04 -15.93
N ASN A 50 30.07 5.71 -17.09
CA ASN A 50 31.09 5.89 -18.15
C ASN A 50 30.66 5.39 -19.54
N GLN A 51 29.48 4.78 -19.66
CA GLN A 51 28.93 4.38 -20.97
C GLN A 51 28.01 5.44 -21.57
N LYS A 52 27.86 5.44 -22.91
CA LYS A 52 27.02 6.42 -23.64
C LYS A 52 25.55 6.39 -23.19
N ASP A 53 25.11 5.28 -22.62
CA ASP A 53 23.72 4.98 -22.29
C ASP A 53 23.37 5.28 -20.81
N ALA A 54 24.34 5.78 -20.02
CA ALA A 54 24.14 6.11 -18.60
C ALA A 54 23.01 7.12 -18.34
N TYR A 55 22.71 7.99 -19.32
CA TYR A 55 21.61 8.96 -19.20
C TYR A 55 20.23 8.29 -19.08
N LEU A 56 20.08 7.05 -19.54
CA LEU A 56 18.82 6.29 -19.45
C LEU A 56 18.42 6.01 -18.00
N ALA A 57 19.37 6.04 -17.05
CA ALA A 57 19.09 5.98 -15.61
C ALA A 57 18.15 7.10 -15.15
N GLY A 58 18.08 8.21 -15.90
CA GLY A 58 17.16 9.32 -15.63
C GLY A 58 15.69 9.04 -15.92
N HIS A 59 15.37 7.99 -16.70
CA HIS A 59 13.99 7.58 -17.02
C HIS A 59 13.48 6.56 -15.99
N GLN A 60 13.37 7.01 -14.74
CA GLN A 60 12.91 6.19 -13.62
C GLN A 60 11.40 6.37 -13.40
N LEU A 61 10.64 5.27 -13.44
CA LEU A 61 9.20 5.23 -13.27
C LEU A 61 8.83 4.22 -12.18
N ASP A 62 8.13 4.69 -11.13
CA ASP A 62 7.72 3.91 -9.95
C ASP A 62 8.86 3.02 -9.39
N GLY A 63 10.04 3.62 -9.23
CA GLY A 63 11.24 2.98 -8.67
C GLY A 63 12.15 2.24 -9.65
N ASN A 64 11.73 1.94 -10.88
CA ASN A 64 12.56 1.22 -11.86
C ASN A 64 13.04 2.13 -12.98
N VAL A 65 14.25 1.86 -13.48
CA VAL A 65 14.72 2.46 -14.73
C VAL A 65 14.07 1.70 -15.88
N LEU A 66 13.22 2.38 -16.64
CA LEU A 66 12.49 1.79 -17.76
C LEU A 66 13.08 2.31 -19.06
N PHE A 67 13.25 1.45 -20.07
CA PHE A 67 13.62 1.91 -21.40
C PHE A 67 12.42 2.62 -22.04
N SER A 68 12.61 3.86 -22.49
CA SER A 68 11.51 4.69 -22.97
C SER A 68 11.06 4.29 -24.38
N MET A 69 9.78 4.53 -24.69
CA MET A 69 9.23 4.37 -26.04
C MET A 69 9.99 5.23 -27.07
N ALA A 70 10.37 6.45 -26.68
CA ALA A 70 11.24 7.30 -27.50
C ALA A 70 12.59 6.62 -27.81
N GLY A 71 13.14 5.87 -26.87
CA GLY A 71 14.32 5.03 -27.06
C GLY A 71 14.12 3.97 -28.15
N CYS A 72 13.02 3.22 -28.10
CA CYS A 72 12.68 2.23 -29.13
C CYS A 72 12.57 2.86 -30.52
N MET A 73 11.87 3.99 -30.63
CA MET A 73 11.71 4.71 -31.90
C MET A 73 13.05 5.18 -32.47
N VAL A 74 13.94 5.72 -31.63
CA VAL A 74 15.27 6.15 -32.07
C VAL A 74 16.15 4.96 -32.49
N LEU A 75 16.03 3.79 -31.85
CA LEU A 75 16.73 2.58 -32.30
C LEU A 75 16.22 2.13 -33.69
N VAL A 76 14.91 2.14 -33.91
CA VAL A 76 14.30 1.85 -35.22
C VAL A 76 14.75 2.84 -36.28
N TRP A 77 14.80 4.14 -35.95
CA TRP A 77 15.29 5.18 -36.85
C TRP A 77 16.76 4.97 -37.24
N LYS A 78 17.61 4.59 -36.28
CA LYS A 78 19.02 4.26 -36.53
C LYS A 78 19.16 3.02 -37.43
N ALA A 79 18.38 1.97 -37.17
CA ALA A 79 18.36 0.77 -38.00
C ALA A 79 17.95 1.09 -39.45
N LEU A 80 16.91 1.92 -39.62
CA LEU A 80 16.47 2.39 -40.94
C LEU A 80 17.54 3.24 -41.64
N SER A 81 18.17 4.18 -40.94
CA SER A 81 19.13 5.12 -41.57
C SER A 81 20.41 4.44 -42.03
N LYS A 82 20.89 3.42 -41.29
CA LYS A 82 22.09 2.65 -41.65
C LYS A 82 21.95 1.99 -43.01
N ARG A 83 20.74 1.51 -43.35
CA ARG A 83 20.44 0.93 -44.67
C ARG A 83 20.58 1.92 -45.81
N CYS A 84 20.42 3.21 -45.53
CA CYS A 84 20.55 4.27 -46.53
C CYS A 84 21.95 4.89 -46.56
N GLY A 85 22.89 4.41 -45.74
CA GLY A 85 24.25 4.95 -45.63
C GLY A 85 24.32 6.39 -45.14
N LYS A 86 23.23 6.93 -44.56
CA LYS A 86 23.15 8.30 -44.05
C LYS A 86 23.05 8.29 -42.51
N PRO A 87 23.68 9.25 -41.82
CA PRO A 87 23.49 9.40 -40.38
C PRO A 87 22.04 9.73 -40.08
N TYR A 88 21.42 9.07 -39.09
CA TYR A 88 20.00 9.25 -38.76
C TYR A 88 19.65 10.72 -38.49
N GLN A 89 20.57 11.51 -37.93
CA GLN A 89 20.40 12.95 -37.68
C GLN A 89 20.17 13.79 -38.96
N LYS A 90 20.35 13.23 -40.16
CA LYS A 90 20.08 13.91 -41.44
C LYS A 90 18.90 13.29 -42.20
N VAL A 91 18.26 12.27 -41.65
CA VAL A 91 17.22 11.48 -42.30
C VAL A 91 15.86 11.83 -41.71
N PRO A 92 15.01 12.61 -42.42
CA PRO A 92 13.64 12.82 -41.98
C PRO A 92 12.85 11.51 -42.02
N VAL A 93 12.06 11.25 -40.98
CA VAL A 93 11.39 9.97 -40.74
C VAL A 93 9.94 10.16 -40.28
N VAL A 94 9.08 9.23 -40.69
CA VAL A 94 7.68 9.15 -40.26
C VAL A 94 7.43 7.79 -39.64
N PHE A 95 6.91 7.80 -38.42
CA PHE A 95 6.38 6.64 -37.71
C PHE A 95 4.86 6.66 -37.76
N GLU A 96 4.26 5.49 -37.94
CA GLU A 96 2.82 5.27 -38.01
C GLU A 96 2.43 4.07 -37.13
N ASP A 97 1.35 4.21 -36.36
CA ASP A 97 0.77 3.19 -35.49
C ASP A 97 1.78 2.49 -34.56
N VAL A 98 2.64 3.29 -33.91
CA VAL A 98 3.62 2.77 -32.95
C VAL A 98 2.89 2.31 -31.70
N THR A 99 3.04 1.04 -31.36
CA THR A 99 2.39 0.38 -30.22
C THR A 99 3.44 -0.16 -29.24
N HIS A 100 3.25 0.12 -27.96
CA HIS A 100 4.03 -0.43 -26.84
C HIS A 100 3.30 -1.65 -26.28
N HIS A 101 3.95 -2.81 -26.32
CA HIS A 101 3.37 -4.05 -25.78
C HIS A 101 3.84 -4.31 -24.34
N ARG A 102 5.11 -4.02 -24.07
CA ARG A 102 5.73 -4.18 -22.75
C ARG A 102 6.87 -3.20 -22.56
N THR A 103 7.17 -2.91 -21.31
CA THR A 103 8.31 -2.07 -20.95
C THR A 103 9.53 -2.91 -20.65
N ILE A 104 10.71 -2.48 -21.11
CA ILE A 104 11.99 -3.10 -20.73
C ILE A 104 12.46 -2.48 -19.43
N VAL A 105 12.72 -3.30 -18.41
CA VAL A 105 13.35 -2.86 -17.16
C VAL A 105 14.87 -2.94 -17.33
N LEU A 106 15.56 -1.82 -17.14
CA LEU A 106 17.02 -1.78 -17.22
C LEU A 106 17.62 -2.05 -15.84
N PRO A 107 18.44 -3.12 -15.68
CA PRO A 107 19.10 -3.42 -14.42
C PRO A 107 20.21 -2.40 -14.15
N LYS A 108 20.49 -2.15 -12.86
CA LYS A 108 21.57 -1.24 -12.44
C LYS A 108 22.96 -1.73 -12.87
N THR A 109 23.13 -3.03 -13.06
CA THR A 109 24.37 -3.70 -13.45
C THR A 109 24.08 -4.72 -14.55
N GLY A 110 24.95 -4.81 -15.54
CA GLY A 110 24.78 -5.69 -16.69
C GLY A 110 24.08 -5.02 -17.88
N ALA A 111 24.22 -5.65 -19.04
CA ALA A 111 23.73 -5.11 -20.30
C ALA A 111 22.46 -5.85 -20.77
N VAL A 112 21.54 -5.09 -21.38
CA VAL A 112 20.30 -5.60 -21.99
C VAL A 112 20.45 -5.58 -23.50
N ARG A 113 20.13 -6.69 -24.16
CA ARG A 113 20.18 -6.81 -25.62
C ARG A 113 18.80 -6.59 -26.21
N ILE A 114 18.70 -5.57 -27.04
CA ILE A 114 17.48 -5.18 -27.75
C ILE A 114 17.70 -5.48 -29.24
N VAL A 115 16.80 -6.24 -29.83
CA VAL A 115 16.84 -6.60 -31.25
C VAL A 115 15.79 -5.77 -31.98
N VAL A 116 16.21 -5.10 -33.06
CA VAL A 116 15.34 -4.30 -33.90
C VAL A 116 15.29 -4.90 -35.30
N ASN A 117 14.08 -5.17 -35.76
CA ASN A 117 13.81 -5.65 -37.10
C ASN A 117 12.95 -4.61 -37.85
N VAL A 118 13.30 -4.31 -39.11
CA VAL A 118 12.56 -3.39 -39.98
C VAL A 118 12.41 -4.00 -41.36
N MET A 119 11.19 -4.41 -41.70
CA MET A 119 10.82 -4.99 -42.98
C MET A 119 11.02 -3.99 -44.13
N PRO A 120 11.86 -4.30 -45.14
CA PRO A 120 12.18 -3.39 -46.24
C PRO A 120 11.00 -2.87 -47.06
N ALA A 121 10.04 -3.74 -47.37
CA ALA A 121 8.98 -3.43 -48.33
C ALA A 121 7.77 -2.75 -47.67
N SER A 122 7.36 -3.22 -46.49
CA SER A 122 6.21 -2.68 -45.76
C SER A 122 6.58 -1.52 -44.84
N GLY A 123 7.85 -1.40 -44.46
CA GLY A 123 8.30 -0.48 -43.41
C GLY A 123 7.88 -0.92 -42.01
N GLU A 124 7.29 -2.10 -41.84
CA GLU A 124 6.89 -2.61 -40.53
C GLU A 124 8.11 -2.94 -39.69
N PHE A 125 8.08 -2.57 -38.42
CA PHE A 125 9.18 -2.81 -37.50
C PHE A 125 8.70 -3.52 -36.24
N GLU A 126 9.62 -4.28 -35.66
CA GLU A 126 9.46 -4.96 -34.39
C GLU A 126 10.72 -4.72 -33.54
N VAL A 127 10.50 -4.38 -32.28
CA VAL A 127 11.55 -4.28 -31.26
C VAL A 127 11.31 -5.40 -30.26
N SER A 128 12.32 -6.22 -30.00
CA SER A 128 12.22 -7.34 -29.06
C SER A 128 13.37 -7.36 -28.06
N GLU A 129 13.11 -7.92 -26.88
CA GLU A 129 14.08 -8.15 -25.82
C GLU A 129 13.97 -9.61 -25.38
N ALA A 130 15.09 -10.33 -25.42
CA ALA A 130 15.13 -11.78 -25.20
C ALA A 130 14.06 -12.58 -25.99
N GLY A 131 13.79 -12.17 -27.24
CA GLY A 131 12.81 -12.80 -28.11
C GLY A 131 11.34 -12.44 -27.83
N THR A 132 11.07 -11.58 -26.84
CA THR A 132 9.70 -11.10 -26.56
C THR A 132 9.46 -9.74 -27.22
N LEU A 133 8.32 -9.57 -27.89
CA LEU A 133 7.93 -8.31 -28.53
C LEU A 133 7.73 -7.18 -27.52
N VAL A 134 8.42 -6.06 -27.72
CA VAL A 134 8.41 -4.85 -26.88
C VAL A 134 7.60 -3.74 -27.53
N ALA A 135 7.90 -3.44 -28.79
CA ALA A 135 7.21 -2.41 -29.55
C ALA A 135 7.07 -2.82 -31.02
N SER A 136 6.02 -2.35 -31.68
CA SER A 136 5.79 -2.58 -33.10
C SER A 136 5.21 -1.33 -33.77
N GLY A 137 5.28 -1.26 -35.09
CA GLY A 137 4.64 -0.19 -35.86
C GLY A 137 5.14 -0.15 -37.30
N ARG A 138 4.96 0.96 -37.98
CA ARG A 138 5.52 1.22 -39.30
C ARG A 138 6.43 2.44 -39.29
N VAL A 139 7.52 2.37 -40.05
CA VAL A 139 8.49 3.44 -40.23
C VAL A 139 8.81 3.60 -41.71
N ARG A 140 8.87 4.86 -42.16
CA ARG A 140 9.30 5.21 -43.52
C ARG A 140 10.15 6.47 -43.52
N MET A 141 11.00 6.59 -44.53
CA MET A 141 11.70 7.86 -44.80
C MET A 141 10.72 8.84 -45.45
N ALA A 142 10.98 10.14 -45.27
CA ALA A 142 10.25 11.17 -45.98
C ALA A 142 10.60 11.15 -47.48
N GLU A 143 9.60 11.40 -48.33
CA GLU A 143 9.81 11.59 -49.76
C GLU A 143 10.54 12.91 -50.04
N GLU A 144 11.18 13.02 -51.21
CA GLU A 144 11.91 14.21 -51.58
C GLU A 144 10.97 15.41 -51.74
N GLY A 145 11.07 16.40 -50.84
CA GLY A 145 10.19 17.57 -50.80
C GLY A 145 8.98 17.44 -49.86
N GLU A 146 8.76 16.29 -49.23
CA GLU A 146 7.71 16.10 -48.22
C GLU A 146 7.97 17.02 -47.00
N LYS A 147 6.97 17.85 -46.66
CA LYS A 147 7.04 18.73 -45.49
C LYS A 147 6.52 18.00 -44.26
N LEU A 148 7.43 17.55 -43.40
CA LEU A 148 7.08 16.82 -42.18
C LEU A 148 6.78 17.73 -40.99
N ALA A 149 7.41 18.90 -40.93
CA ALA A 149 7.29 19.86 -39.83
C ALA A 149 7.15 21.30 -40.32
N ASP A 150 6.54 22.15 -39.50
CA ASP A 150 6.39 23.58 -39.75
C ASP A 150 7.77 24.27 -39.69
N LYS A 151 8.06 25.14 -40.66
CA LYS A 151 9.37 25.83 -40.74
C LYS A 151 9.55 26.89 -39.65
N ASP A 152 8.44 27.49 -39.25
CA ASP A 152 8.38 28.49 -38.20
C ASP A 152 7.96 27.83 -36.89
N PRO A 153 8.45 28.33 -35.73
CA PRO A 153 7.97 27.83 -34.45
C PRO A 153 6.45 28.02 -34.37
N PRO A 154 5.74 27.11 -33.67
CA PRO A 154 4.28 27.18 -33.58
C PRO A 154 3.86 28.54 -33.01
N SER A 155 2.95 29.22 -33.71
CA SER A 155 2.58 30.62 -33.47
C SER A 155 2.00 30.80 -32.06
N GLN A 156 2.68 31.58 -31.23
CA GLN A 156 2.21 31.98 -29.90
C GLN A 156 1.21 33.14 -30.04
N SER A 157 0.14 33.15 -29.24
CA SER A 157 -0.71 34.34 -29.09
C SER A 157 0.20 35.51 -28.64
N THR A 158 0.05 36.67 -29.28
CA THR A 158 1.02 37.78 -29.21
C THR A 158 0.91 38.64 -27.95
N GLU A 159 0.25 38.12 -26.91
CA GLU A 159 0.19 38.75 -25.59
C GLU A 159 1.02 37.90 -24.63
N ALA A 160 1.80 38.55 -23.77
CA ALA A 160 2.80 37.92 -22.91
C ALA A 160 2.24 36.74 -22.09
N VAL A 161 2.31 35.52 -22.64
CA VAL A 161 1.94 34.29 -21.93
C VAL A 161 2.90 34.13 -20.75
N ALA A 162 2.43 34.48 -19.57
CA ALA A 162 3.16 34.34 -18.34
C ALA A 162 3.11 32.86 -17.93
N TYR A 163 4.09 32.07 -18.43
CA TYR A 163 4.21 30.66 -18.05
C TYR A 163 4.04 30.48 -16.54
N GLU A 164 2.99 29.76 -16.14
CA GLU A 164 2.61 29.68 -14.74
C GLU A 164 3.59 28.83 -13.93
N LEU A 165 4.19 27.79 -14.55
CA LEU A 165 4.95 26.74 -13.88
C LEU A 165 6.39 26.66 -14.38
N ASP A 166 7.32 26.42 -13.47
CA ASP A 166 8.73 26.16 -13.77
C ASP A 166 9.07 24.65 -13.71
N ALA A 167 10.29 24.30 -14.10
CA ALA A 167 10.77 22.92 -14.08
C ALA A 167 10.62 22.26 -12.70
N GLY A 168 10.89 23.00 -11.61
CA GLY A 168 10.77 22.48 -10.25
C GLY A 168 9.34 22.06 -9.91
N ASP A 169 8.37 22.92 -10.22
CA ASP A 169 6.95 22.66 -10.03
C ASP A 169 6.45 21.49 -10.92
N ILE A 170 6.91 21.41 -12.16
CA ILE A 170 6.53 20.36 -13.13
C ILE A 170 7.03 18.99 -12.67
N TYR A 171 8.32 18.86 -12.36
CA TYR A 171 8.88 17.57 -11.94
C TYR A 171 8.50 17.18 -10.51
N LYS A 172 8.09 18.15 -9.68
CA LYS A 172 7.40 17.87 -8.43
C LYS A 172 6.07 17.16 -8.70
N GLU A 173 5.24 17.68 -9.61
CA GLU A 173 3.97 17.07 -9.99
C GLU A 173 4.16 15.66 -10.56
N PHE A 174 5.16 15.46 -11.42
CA PHE A 174 5.52 14.14 -11.95
C PHE A 174 5.89 13.14 -10.84
N ARG A 175 6.77 13.54 -9.91
CA ARG A 175 7.16 12.69 -8.78
C ARG A 175 5.97 12.28 -7.93
N LEU A 176 5.05 13.23 -7.71
CA LEU A 176 3.81 13.02 -6.97
C LEU A 176 2.81 12.09 -7.67
N ARG A 177 2.93 11.88 -8.98
CA ARG A 177 2.19 10.88 -9.76
C ARG A 177 2.90 9.53 -9.85
N GLY A 178 4.20 9.46 -9.54
CA GLY A 178 5.02 8.23 -9.64
C GLY A 178 6.12 8.27 -10.72
N TYR A 179 6.29 9.39 -11.43
CA TYR A 179 7.36 9.57 -12.41
C TYR A 179 8.58 10.22 -11.74
N GLU A 180 9.68 9.48 -11.63
CA GLU A 180 10.90 9.88 -10.93
C GLU A 180 11.98 10.35 -11.91
N TYR A 181 11.58 11.14 -12.92
CA TYR A 181 12.50 11.67 -13.92
C TYR A 181 13.67 12.40 -13.29
N SER A 182 14.88 12.19 -13.82
CA SER A 182 16.10 12.87 -13.38
C SER A 182 17.09 13.07 -14.54
N GLY A 183 18.12 13.91 -14.32
CA GLY A 183 19.15 14.17 -15.33
C GLY A 183 18.58 14.79 -16.61
N SER A 184 19.01 14.28 -17.77
CA SER A 184 18.63 14.80 -19.09
C SER A 184 17.15 14.59 -19.46
N PHE A 185 16.42 13.75 -18.71
CA PHE A 185 14.97 13.58 -18.86
C PHE A 185 14.18 14.73 -18.23
N GLN A 186 14.81 15.61 -17.44
CA GLN A 186 14.18 16.82 -16.91
C GLN A 186 14.33 18.03 -17.84
N SER A 187 13.85 17.92 -19.08
CA SER A 187 14.11 18.95 -20.10
C SER A 187 13.00 20.01 -20.25
N ILE A 188 11.76 19.76 -19.80
CA ILE A 188 10.70 20.77 -19.71
C ILE A 188 11.11 21.89 -18.74
N LEU A 189 11.25 23.10 -19.26
CA LEU A 189 11.71 24.28 -18.52
C LEU A 189 10.55 25.04 -17.87
N LYS A 190 9.46 25.22 -18.63
CA LYS A 190 8.27 25.97 -18.23
C LYS A 190 7.05 25.45 -18.96
N ALA A 191 5.87 25.56 -18.35
CA ALA A 191 4.60 25.16 -18.94
C ALA A 191 3.47 26.09 -18.50
N ASP A 192 2.48 26.23 -19.38
CA ASP A 192 1.17 26.82 -19.11
C ASP A 192 0.09 25.74 -19.28
N LEU A 193 -0.97 25.87 -18.49
CA LEU A 193 -2.09 24.94 -18.44
C LEU A 193 -3.38 25.53 -19.04
N GLN A 194 -3.49 26.86 -19.12
CA GLN A 194 -4.61 27.54 -19.78
C GLN A 194 -4.45 27.41 -21.29
N GLU A 195 -3.32 27.90 -21.77
CA GLU A 195 -2.84 27.59 -23.10
C GLU A 195 -1.89 26.40 -22.95
N PRO A 196 -2.16 25.23 -23.56
CA PRO A 196 -1.29 24.05 -23.45
C PRO A 196 0.02 24.25 -24.23
N CYS A 197 0.83 25.23 -23.81
CA CYS A 197 2.11 25.61 -24.39
C CYS A 197 3.20 25.62 -23.31
N GLY A 198 4.46 25.52 -23.72
CA GLY A 198 5.59 25.41 -22.82
C GLY A 198 6.93 25.61 -23.51
N LYS A 199 8.01 25.31 -22.80
CA LYS A 199 9.37 25.30 -23.34
C LYS A 199 10.12 24.03 -22.94
N VAL A 200 10.80 23.42 -23.91
CA VAL A 200 11.58 22.19 -23.75
C VAL A 200 13.02 22.44 -24.12
N LYS A 201 13.96 22.02 -23.28
CA LYS A 201 15.40 22.16 -23.52
C LYS A 201 15.89 21.09 -24.49
N TRP A 202 16.62 21.51 -25.52
CA TRP A 202 17.39 20.60 -26.36
C TRP A 202 18.76 20.31 -25.72
N VAL A 203 19.12 19.03 -25.58
CA VAL A 203 20.38 18.56 -24.97
C VAL A 203 21.14 17.60 -25.89
N ASP A 204 21.03 17.82 -27.20
CA ASP A 204 21.63 16.99 -28.25
C ASP A 204 21.29 15.49 -28.12
N ASN A 205 20.06 15.19 -27.69
CA ASN A 205 19.60 13.83 -27.49
C ASN A 205 18.12 13.69 -27.89
N TRP A 206 17.90 12.99 -29.01
CA TRP A 206 16.57 12.75 -29.56
C TRP A 206 15.68 11.92 -28.65
N VAL A 207 16.24 10.99 -27.85
CA VAL A 207 15.46 10.15 -26.94
C VAL A 207 14.81 11.02 -25.87
N THR A 208 15.60 11.87 -25.20
CA THR A 208 15.08 12.72 -24.12
C THR A 208 14.18 13.83 -24.65
N PHE A 209 14.45 14.35 -25.85
CA PHE A 209 13.62 15.40 -26.45
C PHE A 209 12.23 14.89 -26.86
N ILE A 210 12.16 13.76 -27.57
CA ILE A 210 10.88 13.12 -27.93
C ILE A 210 10.11 12.72 -26.66
N ASP A 211 10.82 12.14 -25.68
CA ASP A 211 10.21 11.79 -24.40
C ASP A 211 9.67 13.01 -23.67
N SER A 212 10.34 14.16 -23.75
CA SER A 212 9.87 15.40 -23.09
C SER A 212 8.61 15.99 -23.74
N ILE A 213 8.39 15.75 -25.04
CA ILE A 213 7.13 16.09 -25.72
C ILE A 213 6.00 15.18 -25.23
N ILE A 214 6.31 13.90 -25.01
CA ILE A 214 5.38 12.92 -24.41
C ILE A 214 5.08 13.29 -22.95
N GLN A 215 6.10 13.62 -22.16
CA GLN A 215 5.95 14.11 -20.80
C GLN A 215 5.05 15.35 -20.79
N PHE A 216 5.26 16.32 -21.68
CA PHE A 216 4.42 17.50 -21.78
C PHE A 216 2.94 17.14 -21.99
N TYR A 217 2.64 16.17 -22.86
CA TYR A 217 1.28 15.63 -23.01
C TYR A 217 0.74 15.02 -21.70
N LEU A 218 1.52 14.17 -21.03
CA LEU A 218 1.13 13.53 -19.76
C LEU A 218 0.90 14.54 -18.63
N PHE A 219 1.68 15.63 -18.62
CA PHE A 219 1.58 16.71 -17.64
C PHE A 219 0.24 17.45 -17.72
N LEU A 220 -0.30 17.61 -18.93
CA LEU A 220 -1.55 18.34 -19.17
C LEU A 220 -2.80 17.61 -18.64
N ASP A 221 -2.71 16.31 -18.33
CA ASP A 221 -3.80 15.60 -17.65
C ASP A 221 -3.92 16.13 -16.21
N LEU A 222 -5.05 16.74 -15.87
CA LEU A 222 -5.34 17.25 -14.53
C LEU A 222 -5.67 16.11 -13.54
N ARG A 223 -5.97 14.91 -14.05
CA ARG A 223 -6.17 13.72 -13.24
C ARG A 223 -4.80 13.23 -12.77
N ARG A 224 -4.61 13.18 -11.45
CA ARG A 224 -3.36 12.73 -10.82
C ARG A 224 -3.23 11.20 -10.83
N THR A 225 -3.30 10.61 -12.02
CA THR A 225 -3.17 9.17 -12.26
C THR A 225 -1.81 8.86 -12.85
N PHE A 226 -1.22 7.74 -12.43
CA PHE A 226 -0.02 7.21 -13.06
C PHE A 226 -0.40 6.55 -14.39
N ARG A 227 0.12 7.08 -15.49
CA ARG A 227 -0.18 6.63 -16.86
C ARG A 227 1.06 6.28 -17.66
N MET A 228 0.98 5.26 -18.49
CA MET A 228 2.03 4.89 -19.43
C MET A 228 1.53 5.00 -20.87
N VAL A 229 2.39 5.48 -21.77
CA VAL A 229 2.05 5.55 -23.19
C VAL A 229 2.03 4.15 -23.78
N VAL A 230 0.93 3.84 -24.46
CA VAL A 230 0.69 2.53 -25.11
C VAL A 230 0.68 2.67 -26.61
N LYS A 231 0.24 3.81 -27.16
CA LYS A 231 0.18 4.00 -28.61
C LYS A 231 0.48 5.42 -29.04
N ILE A 232 1.12 5.57 -30.19
CA ILE A 232 1.30 6.83 -30.91
C ILE A 232 0.82 6.60 -32.35
N GLN A 233 -0.23 7.32 -32.76
CA GLN A 233 -0.79 7.19 -34.10
C GLN A 233 0.20 7.63 -35.18
N SER A 234 0.86 8.79 -35.01
CA SER A 234 1.90 9.23 -35.93
C SER A 234 2.96 10.06 -35.21
N CYS A 235 4.24 9.86 -35.56
CA CYS A 235 5.32 10.73 -35.13
C CYS A 235 6.20 11.09 -36.33
N ARG A 236 6.32 12.38 -36.62
CA ARG A 236 7.07 12.92 -37.75
C ARG A 236 8.26 13.70 -37.22
N ILE A 237 9.45 13.40 -37.77
CA ILE A 237 10.70 14.01 -37.33
C ILE A 237 11.42 14.58 -38.55
N ASP A 238 11.64 15.89 -38.55
CA ASP A 238 12.46 16.61 -39.53
C ASP A 238 13.69 17.23 -38.85
N PRO A 239 14.86 16.57 -38.91
CA PRO A 239 16.07 17.08 -38.30
C PRO A 239 16.52 18.43 -38.89
N LYS A 240 16.30 18.67 -40.18
CA LYS A 240 16.75 19.91 -40.84
C LYS A 240 15.97 21.13 -40.34
N VAL A 241 14.67 20.94 -40.09
CA VAL A 241 13.82 21.96 -39.47
C VAL A 241 14.18 22.12 -38.00
N HIS A 242 14.38 21.00 -37.28
CA HIS A 242 14.77 21.02 -35.87
C HIS A 242 16.07 21.81 -35.64
N ASP A 243 17.13 21.52 -36.38
CA ASP A 243 18.44 22.17 -36.24
C ASP A 243 18.33 23.69 -36.41
N LYS A 244 17.58 24.16 -37.41
CA LYS A 244 17.34 25.59 -37.64
C LYS A 244 16.67 26.26 -36.44
N LEU A 245 15.68 25.62 -35.86
CA LEU A 245 14.93 26.16 -34.72
C LEU A 245 15.75 26.08 -33.42
N ALA A 246 16.48 24.98 -33.20
CA ALA A 246 17.30 24.75 -32.02
C ALA A 246 18.49 25.72 -31.95
N CYS A 247 19.17 25.97 -33.08
CA CYS A 247 20.26 26.94 -33.16
C CYS A 247 19.82 28.37 -32.78
N ASN A 248 18.57 28.73 -33.06
CA ASN A 248 18.04 30.06 -32.78
C ASN A 248 17.62 30.27 -31.32
N THR A 249 17.39 29.19 -30.55
CA THR A 249 16.84 29.26 -29.19
C THR A 249 17.87 29.06 -28.08
N GLY A 250 18.92 28.25 -28.31
CA GLY A 250 19.96 27.97 -27.30
C GLY A 250 19.37 27.49 -25.96
N ASP A 251 19.91 27.97 -24.84
CA ASP A 251 19.45 27.60 -23.49
C ASP A 251 18.03 28.11 -23.13
N LYS A 252 17.41 28.96 -23.96
CA LYS A 252 16.05 29.46 -23.70
C LYS A 252 14.96 28.39 -23.93
N GLY A 253 15.32 27.27 -24.56
CA GLY A 253 14.43 26.16 -24.88
C GLY A 253 13.53 26.43 -26.10
N LEU A 254 13.10 25.34 -26.74
CA LEU A 254 12.19 25.33 -27.88
C LEU A 254 10.73 25.40 -27.40
N PRO A 255 9.85 26.15 -28.08
CA PRO A 255 8.42 26.15 -27.77
C PRO A 255 7.82 24.76 -28.03
N VAL A 256 7.03 24.27 -27.07
CA VAL A 256 6.17 23.09 -27.23
C VAL A 256 4.70 23.52 -27.13
N ILE A 257 3.83 22.98 -27.97
CA ILE A 257 2.39 23.24 -27.95
C ILE A 257 1.63 21.92 -28.14
N TYR A 258 0.56 21.72 -27.38
CA TYR A 258 -0.39 20.64 -27.58
C TYR A 258 -1.74 21.19 -28.05
N ASP A 259 -2.08 20.95 -29.32
CA ASP A 259 -3.38 21.28 -29.88
C ASP A 259 -4.39 20.18 -29.56
N ARG A 260 -5.32 20.48 -28.65
CA ARG A 260 -6.38 19.57 -28.20
C ARG A 260 -7.36 19.19 -29.32
N SER A 261 -7.56 20.06 -30.30
CA SER A 261 -8.53 19.82 -31.38
C SER A 261 -7.98 18.83 -32.39
N MET A 262 -6.66 18.88 -32.62
CA MET A 262 -5.95 18.00 -33.54
C MET A 262 -5.37 16.75 -32.86
N ASP A 263 -5.36 16.72 -31.52
CA ASP A 263 -4.63 15.75 -30.71
C ASP A 263 -3.15 15.66 -31.14
N THR A 264 -2.52 16.84 -31.33
CA THR A 264 -1.13 16.96 -31.80
C THR A 264 -0.26 17.73 -30.82
N CYS A 265 0.89 17.16 -30.46
CA CYS A 265 1.96 17.83 -29.72
C CYS A 265 3.11 18.16 -30.67
N ARG A 266 3.58 19.42 -30.67
CA ARG A 266 4.61 19.91 -31.59
C ARG A 266 5.73 20.61 -30.81
N ALA A 267 6.98 20.27 -31.12
CA ALA A 267 8.14 21.02 -30.63
C ALA A 267 9.33 20.90 -31.60
N GLY A 268 9.92 22.03 -31.99
CA GLY A 268 10.99 22.05 -32.99
C GLY A 268 10.57 21.33 -34.28
N GLY A 269 11.41 20.44 -34.80
CA GLY A 269 11.09 19.59 -35.95
C GLY A 269 10.34 18.28 -35.63
N VAL A 270 9.71 18.14 -34.46
CA VAL A 270 8.97 16.93 -34.06
C VAL A 270 7.48 17.23 -33.92
N ILE A 271 6.65 16.39 -34.56
CA ILE A 271 5.19 16.42 -34.45
C ILE A 271 4.72 15.02 -34.05
N ILE A 272 4.03 14.91 -32.91
CA ILE A 272 3.44 13.67 -32.42
C ILE A 272 1.92 13.83 -32.41
N GLN A 273 1.20 12.88 -33.02
CA GLN A 273 -0.25 12.87 -33.12
C GLN A 273 -0.82 11.59 -32.49
N GLY A 274 -1.95 11.72 -31.79
CA GLY A 274 -2.71 10.58 -31.28
C GLY A 274 -1.96 9.79 -30.21
N ILE A 275 -1.49 10.47 -29.16
CA ILE A 275 -0.83 9.82 -28.02
C ILE A 275 -1.92 9.18 -27.15
N LYS A 276 -1.88 7.86 -26.97
CA LYS A 276 -2.76 7.13 -26.06
C LYS A 276 -1.97 6.62 -24.85
N ALA A 277 -2.47 6.91 -23.65
CA ALA A 277 -1.85 6.51 -22.39
C ALA A 277 -2.84 5.86 -21.42
N ASP A 278 -2.50 4.66 -20.96
CA ASP A 278 -3.32 3.84 -20.06
C ASP A 278 -2.89 4.03 -18.61
N ILE A 279 -3.83 3.82 -17.68
CA ILE A 279 -3.56 3.87 -16.24
C ILE A 279 -2.79 2.61 -15.84
N GLU A 280 -1.68 2.79 -15.13
CA GLU A 280 -0.84 1.71 -14.64
C GLU A 280 -0.97 1.59 -13.12
N ALA A 281 -0.97 0.36 -12.61
CA ALA A 281 -1.07 0.12 -11.18
C ALA A 281 0.24 0.49 -10.49
N ARG A 282 0.15 1.33 -9.45
CA ARG A 282 1.31 1.66 -8.61
C ARG A 282 1.68 0.48 -7.72
N ARG A 283 2.97 0.25 -7.54
CA ARG A 283 3.48 -0.75 -6.62
C ARG A 283 3.20 -0.32 -5.18
N ALA A 284 2.87 -1.28 -4.34
CA ALA A 284 2.86 -1.04 -2.90
C ALA A 284 4.28 -0.61 -2.47
N PRO A 285 4.42 0.38 -1.58
CA PRO A 285 5.72 0.74 -1.05
C PRO A 285 6.37 -0.48 -0.39
N PRO A 286 7.69 -0.68 -0.53
CA PRO A 286 8.38 -1.88 -0.05
C PRO A 286 8.33 -2.04 1.47
N GLN A 287 8.09 -0.95 2.20
CA GLN A 287 7.92 -0.94 3.65
C GLN A 287 6.72 -0.07 4.02
N ALA A 288 5.78 -0.64 4.76
CA ALA A 288 4.69 0.13 5.35
C ALA A 288 5.26 1.10 6.42
N PRO A 289 4.69 2.31 6.56
CA PRO A 289 5.11 3.21 7.62
C PRO A 289 4.84 2.57 8.99
N CYS A 290 5.76 2.77 9.95
CA CYS A 290 5.51 2.43 11.34
C CYS A 290 4.44 3.38 11.89
N LEU A 291 3.39 2.83 12.48
CA LEU A 291 2.34 3.60 13.15
C LEU A 291 2.54 3.42 14.65
N GLU A 292 2.73 4.53 15.36
CA GLU A 292 2.94 4.54 16.81
C GLU A 292 1.90 5.46 17.45
N GLU A 293 1.29 4.97 18.53
CA GLU A 293 0.35 5.73 19.36
C GLU A 293 1.11 6.27 20.57
N TYR A 294 1.05 7.58 20.80
CA TYR A 294 1.64 8.22 21.97
C TYR A 294 0.63 8.25 23.11
N ARG A 295 0.71 7.26 24.00
CA ARG A 295 -0.13 7.18 25.19
C ARG A 295 0.65 7.52 26.46
N PHE A 296 -0.02 8.15 27.42
CA PHE A 296 0.52 8.23 28.77
C PHE A 296 0.53 6.83 29.39
N VAL A 297 1.72 6.33 29.73
CA VAL A 297 1.89 5.06 30.44
C VAL A 297 2.42 5.33 31.84
N PRO A 298 1.71 4.92 32.90
CA PRO A 298 2.23 5.08 34.25
C PRO A 298 3.46 4.17 34.48
N TYR A 299 4.40 4.66 35.29
CA TYR A 299 5.59 3.89 35.66
C TYR A 299 5.23 2.61 36.40
N ILE A 300 4.19 2.66 37.22
CA ILE A 300 3.59 1.49 37.86
C ILE A 300 2.36 1.12 37.04
N ASP A 301 2.17 -0.17 36.82
CA ASP A 301 1.09 -0.70 36.00
C ASP A 301 -0.27 -0.06 36.25
N ASP A 302 -0.96 0.33 35.17
CA ASP A 302 -2.34 0.84 35.25
C ASP A 302 -3.30 -0.31 35.55
N GLU A 303 -4.24 -0.10 36.47
CA GLU A 303 -5.32 -1.02 36.80
C GLU A 303 -6.10 -1.48 35.57
N GLN A 304 -6.29 -0.59 34.58
CA GLN A 304 -7.00 -0.95 33.35
C GLN A 304 -6.19 -1.89 32.44
N ALA A 305 -4.89 -1.64 32.29
CA ALA A 305 -3.99 -2.47 31.49
C ALA A 305 -3.81 -3.86 32.13
N LYS A 306 -3.73 -3.89 33.45
CA LYS A 306 -3.67 -5.10 34.28
C LYS A 306 -4.90 -6.00 34.05
N LYS A 307 -6.12 -5.45 34.17
CA LYS A 307 -7.38 -6.21 33.95
C LYS A 307 -7.48 -6.85 32.57
N LYS A 308 -7.08 -6.13 31.51
CA LYS A 308 -7.13 -6.65 30.13
C LYS A 308 -6.17 -7.84 29.94
N ARG A 309 -4.95 -7.75 30.48
CA ARG A 309 -3.98 -8.86 30.43
C ARG A 309 -4.41 -10.04 31.29
N GLU A 310 -4.98 -9.77 32.46
CA GLU A 310 -5.49 -10.79 33.38
C GLU A 310 -6.63 -11.59 32.76
N ALA A 311 -7.58 -10.95 32.08
CA ALA A 311 -8.68 -11.66 31.42
C ALA A 311 -8.19 -12.73 30.43
N ARG A 312 -7.16 -12.42 29.62
CA ARG A 312 -6.55 -13.37 28.67
C ARG A 312 -5.83 -14.52 29.37
N LEU A 313 -5.11 -14.23 30.46
CA LEU A 313 -4.40 -15.26 31.24
C LEU A 313 -5.36 -16.16 32.01
N GLN A 314 -6.43 -15.59 32.55
CA GLN A 314 -7.45 -16.32 33.30
C GLN A 314 -8.16 -17.34 32.42
N GLU A 315 -8.52 -16.99 31.17
CA GLU A 315 -9.08 -17.93 30.20
C GLU A 315 -8.15 -19.15 29.97
N TYR A 316 -6.85 -18.91 29.82
CA TYR A 316 -5.86 -19.99 29.63
C TYR A 316 -5.75 -20.89 30.88
N ILE A 317 -5.77 -20.31 32.07
CA ILE A 317 -5.68 -21.03 33.34
C ILE A 317 -6.93 -21.87 33.58
N ASP A 318 -8.10 -21.34 33.27
CA ASP A 318 -9.37 -22.07 33.39
C ASP A 318 -9.38 -23.28 32.43
N VAL A 319 -8.84 -23.12 31.20
CA VAL A 319 -8.63 -24.23 30.26
C VAL A 319 -7.67 -25.28 30.82
N CYS A 320 -6.51 -24.88 31.35
CA CYS A 320 -5.55 -25.81 31.95
C CYS A 320 -6.16 -26.54 33.16
N SER A 321 -6.94 -25.83 33.98
CA SER A 321 -7.61 -26.39 35.15
C SER A 321 -8.71 -27.38 34.74
N CYS A 322 -9.44 -27.10 33.66
CA CYS A 322 -10.40 -28.03 33.06
C CYS A 322 -9.72 -29.33 32.60
N MET A 323 -8.54 -29.23 31.98
CA MET A 323 -7.75 -30.40 31.58
C MET A 323 -7.27 -31.21 32.78
N VAL A 324 -6.82 -30.56 33.85
CA VAL A 324 -6.46 -31.26 35.10
C VAL A 324 -7.68 -32.00 35.67
N ARG A 325 -8.88 -31.41 35.65
CA ARG A 325 -10.11 -32.12 36.06
C ARG A 325 -10.39 -33.36 35.21
N ARG A 326 -10.23 -33.27 33.88
CA ARG A 326 -10.39 -34.43 32.97
C ARG A 326 -9.41 -35.55 33.27
N ILE A 327 -8.14 -35.21 33.51
CA ILE A 327 -7.10 -36.16 33.89
C ILE A 327 -7.44 -36.86 35.21
N LEU A 328 -7.87 -36.10 36.23
CA LEU A 328 -8.28 -36.64 37.53
C LEU A 328 -9.51 -37.56 37.41
N GLN A 329 -10.51 -37.17 36.61
CA GLN A 329 -11.69 -38.00 36.34
C GLN A 329 -11.34 -39.32 35.62
N ALA A 330 -10.38 -39.28 34.68
CA ALA A 330 -9.91 -40.47 33.97
C ALA A 330 -9.12 -41.44 34.88
N CYS A 331 -8.47 -40.95 35.94
CA CYS A 331 -7.70 -41.77 36.89
C CYS A 331 -8.54 -42.38 38.03
N GLY A 332 -9.80 -41.99 38.22
CA GLY A 332 -10.69 -42.57 39.22
C GLY A 332 -10.36 -42.25 40.68
N GLU A 333 -9.46 -41.28 40.95
CA GLU A 333 -9.12 -40.84 42.31
C GLU A 333 -9.88 -39.56 42.69
N ASP A 334 -10.91 -39.70 43.54
CA ASP A 334 -11.46 -38.57 44.29
C ASP A 334 -10.48 -38.20 45.43
N MET A 335 -9.46 -37.39 45.09
CA MET A 335 -8.53 -36.82 46.08
C MET A 335 -9.10 -35.53 46.68
N PRO A 336 -9.54 -35.51 47.95
CA PRO A 336 -10.24 -34.36 48.55
C PRO A 336 -9.39 -33.08 48.59
N HIS A 337 -8.07 -33.19 48.72
CA HIS A 337 -7.13 -32.06 48.84
C HIS A 337 -6.91 -31.24 47.56
N PHE A 338 -7.14 -31.81 46.36
CA PHE A 338 -7.03 -31.06 45.10
C PHE A 338 -8.36 -30.40 44.70
N SER A 339 -9.48 -30.88 45.25
CA SER A 339 -10.81 -30.37 44.94
C SER A 339 -11.01 -28.92 45.38
N GLU A 340 -10.40 -28.46 46.48
CA GLU A 340 -10.53 -27.08 46.97
C GLU A 340 -9.85 -26.05 46.05
N SER A 341 -8.59 -26.27 45.65
CA SER A 341 -7.84 -25.32 44.79
C SER A 341 -8.36 -25.24 43.35
N ILE A 342 -9.15 -26.23 42.93
CA ILE A 342 -9.69 -26.33 41.57
C ILE A 342 -11.17 -25.89 41.51
N LYS A 343 -11.91 -25.91 42.63
CA LYS A 343 -13.36 -25.58 42.69
C LYS A 343 -13.69 -24.12 42.36
N ASP A 344 -12.78 -23.19 42.62
CA ASP A 344 -13.01 -21.75 42.44
C ASP A 344 -12.92 -21.26 40.98
N HIS A 345 -12.50 -22.13 40.04
CA HIS A 345 -12.35 -21.79 38.62
C HIS A 345 -13.56 -22.20 37.78
N SER A 346 -13.97 -21.32 36.86
CA SER A 346 -15.19 -21.46 36.06
C SER A 346 -15.13 -22.62 35.04
N GLU A 347 -16.26 -23.28 34.76
CA GLU A 347 -16.35 -24.26 33.67
C GLU A 347 -16.28 -23.55 32.31
N VAL A 348 -15.27 -23.91 31.52
CA VAL A 348 -15.06 -23.35 30.18
C VAL A 348 -16.00 -24.03 29.19
N THR A 349 -16.65 -23.25 28.33
CA THR A 349 -17.49 -23.78 27.25
C THR A 349 -16.71 -24.68 26.30
N LYS A 350 -17.34 -25.76 25.82
CA LYS A 350 -16.72 -26.75 24.93
C LYS A 350 -16.06 -26.14 23.69
N GLU A 351 -16.65 -25.08 23.12
CA GLU A 351 -16.10 -24.35 21.97
C GLU A 351 -14.75 -23.68 22.25
N VAL A 352 -14.57 -23.08 23.44
CA VAL A 352 -13.31 -22.44 23.85
C VAL A 352 -12.24 -23.49 24.13
N LEU A 353 -12.62 -24.61 24.74
CA LEU A 353 -11.74 -25.75 24.97
C LEU A 353 -11.25 -26.34 23.63
N ASP A 354 -12.17 -26.62 22.70
CA ASP A 354 -11.85 -27.16 21.37
C ASP A 354 -10.97 -26.18 20.57
N LYS A 355 -11.20 -24.87 20.68
CA LYS A 355 -10.35 -23.83 20.08
C LYS A 355 -8.91 -23.91 20.58
N HIS A 356 -8.68 -24.03 21.89
CA HIS A 356 -7.32 -24.10 22.45
C HIS A 356 -6.64 -25.45 22.19
N LEU A 357 -7.40 -26.54 22.11
CA LEU A 357 -6.90 -27.88 21.75
C LEU A 357 -6.52 -27.99 20.27
N GLN A 358 -7.28 -27.37 19.35
CA GLN A 358 -6.97 -27.33 17.92
C GLN A 358 -5.91 -26.28 17.57
N SER A 359 -5.74 -25.27 18.43
CA SER A 359 -4.75 -24.21 18.23
C SER A 359 -3.34 -24.75 18.49
N ARG A 360 -2.52 -24.79 17.44
CA ARG A 360 -1.06 -25.01 17.55
C ARG A 360 -0.33 -23.78 18.08
N ALA A 361 -0.92 -23.00 18.98
CA ALA A 361 -0.29 -21.82 19.55
C ALA A 361 1.08 -22.18 20.15
N GLU A 362 2.12 -21.47 19.73
CA GLU A 362 3.52 -21.79 20.07
C GLU A 362 3.85 -21.61 21.56
N LYS A 363 3.02 -20.87 22.32
CA LYS A 363 3.28 -20.47 23.71
C LYS A 363 2.43 -21.16 24.79
N ASN A 364 1.56 -22.11 24.43
CA ASN A 364 0.70 -22.83 25.38
C ASN A 364 1.35 -24.16 25.81
N ASN A 365 2.57 -24.10 26.34
CA ASN A 365 3.39 -25.29 26.57
C ASN A 365 2.95 -26.10 27.80
N LEU A 366 2.41 -25.45 28.83
CA LEU A 366 1.81 -26.12 29.99
C LEU A 366 0.60 -26.97 29.57
N LEU A 367 -0.25 -26.44 28.69
CA LEU A 367 -1.38 -27.18 28.14
C LEU A 367 -0.94 -28.42 27.35
N ARG A 368 0.16 -28.33 26.58
CA ARG A 368 0.73 -29.48 25.85
C ARG A 368 1.22 -30.58 26.79
N VAL A 369 1.82 -30.22 27.92
CA VAL A 369 2.20 -31.18 28.95
C VAL A 369 0.97 -31.91 29.48
N LEU A 370 -0.11 -31.17 29.78
CA LEU A 370 -1.36 -31.77 30.26
C LEU A 370 -2.01 -32.70 29.23
N ILE A 371 -2.02 -32.31 27.95
CA ILE A 371 -2.53 -33.16 26.85
C ILE A 371 -1.71 -34.45 26.75
N SER A 372 -0.38 -34.36 26.80
CA SER A 372 0.50 -35.54 26.76
C SER A 372 0.25 -36.48 27.94
N ILE A 373 -0.06 -35.95 29.12
CA ILE A 373 -0.43 -36.75 30.30
C ILE A 373 -1.77 -37.46 30.07
N GLU A 374 -2.77 -36.75 29.53
CA GLU A 374 -4.08 -37.32 29.21
C GLU A 374 -3.99 -38.45 28.16
N GLU A 375 -3.18 -38.27 27.10
CA GLU A 375 -2.93 -39.29 26.07
C GLU A 375 -2.25 -40.55 26.62
N GLU A 376 -1.26 -40.38 27.52
CA GLU A 376 -0.57 -41.50 28.16
C GLU A 376 -1.47 -42.28 29.13
N ILE A 377 -2.36 -41.58 29.84
CA ILE A 377 -3.35 -42.20 30.72
C ILE A 377 -4.42 -42.95 29.91
N ASN A 378 -4.93 -42.34 28.84
CA ASN A 378 -5.92 -42.97 27.96
C ASN A 378 -5.39 -44.20 27.22
N SER A 379 -4.07 -44.28 26.98
CA SER A 379 -3.41 -45.46 26.41
C SER A 379 -3.10 -46.56 27.44
N CYS A 380 -3.54 -46.42 28.70
CA CYS A 380 -3.43 -47.41 29.79
C CYS A 380 -1.99 -47.92 30.07
N SER A 381 -0.97 -47.10 29.80
CA SER A 381 0.44 -47.55 29.74
C SER A 381 1.27 -47.25 30.99
N SER A 382 0.82 -46.37 31.89
CA SER A 382 1.60 -45.91 33.05
C SER A 382 0.72 -45.39 34.19
N SER A 383 1.25 -45.34 35.42
CA SER A 383 0.58 -44.65 36.53
C SER A 383 0.63 -43.12 36.35
N LEU A 384 -0.31 -42.37 36.94
CA LEU A 384 -0.39 -40.89 36.82
C LEU A 384 0.96 -40.20 37.07
N VAL A 385 1.70 -40.65 38.08
CA VAL A 385 3.03 -40.11 38.43
C VAL A 385 4.07 -40.40 37.36
N GLN A 386 4.05 -41.60 36.76
CA GLN A 386 4.98 -41.97 35.69
C GLN A 386 4.68 -41.22 34.38
N ALA A 387 3.39 -41.06 34.04
CA ALA A 387 2.96 -40.28 32.89
C ALA A 387 3.38 -38.80 33.02
N ALA A 388 3.15 -38.22 34.20
CA ALA A 388 3.53 -36.84 34.48
C ALA A 388 5.05 -36.63 34.49
N GLN A 389 5.84 -37.55 35.04
CA GLN A 389 7.31 -37.49 34.98
C GLN A 389 7.85 -37.58 33.55
N LYS A 390 7.27 -38.46 32.72
CA LYS A 390 7.66 -38.64 31.32
C LYS A 390 7.30 -37.42 30.46
N ALA A 391 6.09 -36.90 30.59
CA ALA A 391 5.65 -35.68 29.91
C ALA A 391 6.49 -34.46 30.34
N LEU A 392 6.80 -34.34 31.63
CA LEU A 392 7.66 -33.27 32.16
C LEU A 392 9.09 -33.37 31.61
N SER A 393 9.68 -34.57 31.53
CA SER A 393 11.02 -34.76 30.97
C SER A 393 11.09 -34.42 29.47
N THR A 394 10.03 -34.74 28.73
CA THR A 394 9.92 -34.50 27.28
C THR A 394 9.78 -33.00 26.98
N HIS A 395 8.99 -32.28 27.76
CA HIS A 395 8.64 -30.89 27.50
C HIS A 395 9.28 -29.87 28.46
N LYS A 396 10.24 -30.29 29.30
CA LYS A 396 10.92 -29.44 30.30
C LYS A 396 11.43 -28.11 29.75
N LYS A 397 11.99 -28.12 28.52
CA LYS A 397 12.54 -26.92 27.87
C LYS A 397 11.45 -25.90 27.47
N GLY A 398 10.27 -26.38 27.05
CA GLY A 398 9.18 -25.52 26.58
C GLY A 398 8.37 -24.85 27.69
N LEU A 399 8.41 -25.36 28.93
CA LEU A 399 7.67 -24.77 30.06
C LEU A 399 8.12 -23.34 30.39
N ASN A 400 9.41 -23.02 30.21
CA ASN A 400 9.95 -21.67 30.40
C ASN A 400 9.52 -20.67 29.32
N GLU A 401 8.92 -21.15 28.24
CA GLU A 401 8.37 -20.38 27.11
C GLU A 401 6.85 -20.27 27.17
N ASP A 402 6.22 -20.85 28.21
CA ASP A 402 4.78 -20.80 28.39
C ASP A 402 4.28 -19.35 28.58
N ILE A 403 3.06 -19.07 28.12
CA ILE A 403 2.40 -17.78 28.23
C ILE A 403 2.38 -17.21 29.66
N LEU A 404 2.30 -18.07 30.69
CA LEU A 404 2.36 -17.63 32.09
C LEU A 404 3.70 -16.91 32.41
N SER A 405 4.78 -17.37 31.79
CA SER A 405 6.13 -16.83 31.98
C SER A 405 6.53 -15.77 30.94
N THR A 406 5.88 -15.76 29.78
CA THR A 406 6.24 -14.87 28.64
C THR A 406 5.26 -13.72 28.40
N ALA A 407 4.09 -13.69 29.05
CA ALA A 407 3.08 -12.65 28.83
C ALA A 407 3.55 -11.22 29.11
N LEU A 408 4.45 -11.04 30.09
CA LEU A 408 5.05 -9.74 30.38
C LEU A 408 6.23 -9.40 29.46
N LEU A 409 6.69 -10.36 28.66
CA LEU A 409 7.78 -10.17 27.68
C LEU A 409 7.25 -9.85 26.27
N GLU A 410 5.92 -9.72 26.12
CA GLU A 410 5.28 -9.19 24.92
C GLU A 410 5.62 -7.69 24.73
N GLU A 411 5.38 -7.16 23.53
CA GLU A 411 5.81 -5.80 23.13
C GLU A 411 5.38 -4.73 24.13
N ASP A 412 4.07 -4.59 24.41
CA ASP A 412 3.53 -3.55 25.28
C ASP A 412 4.26 -3.38 26.64
N PRO A 413 4.26 -4.37 27.56
CA PRO A 413 4.85 -4.21 28.90
C PRO A 413 6.37 -4.03 28.89
N LEU A 414 7.07 -4.69 27.97
CA LEU A 414 8.53 -4.67 27.93
C LEU A 414 9.04 -3.38 27.28
N ARG A 415 8.41 -2.94 26.18
CA ARG A 415 8.75 -1.72 25.46
C ARG A 415 8.64 -0.49 26.35
N ASP A 416 7.56 -0.38 27.13
CA ASP A 416 7.36 0.73 28.07
C ASP A 416 8.57 0.95 28.99
N LEU A 417 9.12 -0.15 29.54
CA LEU A 417 10.25 -0.08 30.48
C LEU A 417 11.57 0.21 29.76
N LEU A 418 11.76 -0.33 28.56
CA LEU A 418 12.95 -0.08 27.75
C LEU A 418 13.00 1.37 27.26
N GLU A 419 11.86 1.97 26.89
CA GLU A 419 11.78 3.39 26.51
C GLU A 419 12.23 4.30 27.66
N VAL A 420 11.86 3.99 28.90
CA VAL A 420 12.35 4.72 30.09
C VAL A 420 13.88 4.63 30.20
N VAL A 421 14.48 3.47 29.90
CA VAL A 421 15.95 3.31 29.90
C VAL A 421 16.59 4.15 28.79
N VAL A 422 16.08 4.05 27.57
CA VAL A 422 16.60 4.78 26.39
C VAL A 422 16.52 6.29 26.63
N GLU A 423 15.39 6.80 27.10
CA GLU A 423 15.19 8.23 27.41
C GLU A 423 16.16 8.76 28.49
N ASN A 424 16.60 7.90 29.40
CA ASN A 424 17.47 8.27 30.51
C ASN A 424 18.96 7.96 30.25
N THR A 425 19.28 7.49 29.05
CA THR A 425 20.66 7.20 28.62
C THR A 425 21.20 8.40 27.84
N SER A 426 22.23 9.05 28.38
CA SER A 426 22.82 10.25 27.77
C SER A 426 23.82 9.96 26.64
N ALA A 427 24.16 8.69 26.43
CA ALA A 427 25.15 8.28 25.44
C ALA A 427 24.48 7.88 24.13
N LYS A 428 25.11 8.18 22.99
CA LYS A 428 24.73 7.64 21.66
C LYS A 428 24.88 6.11 21.57
N ARG A 429 25.38 5.47 22.64
CA ARG A 429 25.60 4.04 22.75
C ARG A 429 25.03 3.54 24.07
N LEU A 430 24.25 2.45 24.04
CA LEU A 430 23.70 1.78 25.21
C LEU A 430 24.37 0.42 25.37
N ARG A 431 25.04 0.19 26.51
CA ARG A 431 25.67 -1.10 26.84
C ARG A 431 24.70 -1.94 27.67
N ILE A 432 24.31 -3.10 27.13
CA ILE A 432 23.35 -4.03 27.74
C ILE A 432 24.05 -5.32 28.10
N LEU A 433 23.83 -5.78 29.33
CA LEU A 433 24.38 -7.02 29.84
C LEU A 433 23.26 -7.93 30.35
N GLU A 434 23.11 -9.11 29.77
CA GLU A 434 22.12 -10.09 30.21
C GLU A 434 22.80 -11.22 31.02
N LEU A 435 22.34 -11.41 32.26
CA LEU A 435 22.80 -12.45 33.16
C LEU A 435 21.90 -13.69 33.02
N ALA A 436 22.43 -14.74 32.40
CA ALA A 436 21.73 -16.02 32.23
C ALA A 436 22.31 -17.10 33.17
N THR A 437 21.45 -17.94 33.75
CA THR A 437 21.84 -19.08 34.61
C THR A 437 21.79 -20.41 33.85
N GLU A 438 22.40 -21.48 34.38
CA GLU A 438 22.39 -22.82 33.75
C GLU A 438 20.97 -23.36 33.47
N GLU A 439 19.97 -22.90 34.22
CA GLU A 439 18.55 -23.29 34.07
C GLU A 439 17.73 -22.32 33.19
N SER A 440 18.32 -21.19 32.78
CA SER A 440 17.64 -20.14 31.99
C SER A 440 17.59 -20.51 30.52
N VAL A 441 16.56 -21.28 30.12
CA VAL A 441 16.38 -21.72 28.72
C VAL A 441 15.92 -20.58 27.79
N LEU A 442 15.19 -19.59 28.31
CA LEU A 442 14.67 -18.46 27.52
C LEU A 442 15.48 -17.18 27.78
N LEU A 443 16.23 -16.74 26.77
CA LEU A 443 16.93 -15.45 26.77
C LEU A 443 15.96 -14.30 26.45
N LEU A 444 16.17 -13.16 27.10
CA LEU A 444 15.50 -11.89 26.83
C LEU A 444 16.16 -11.13 25.67
N THR A 445 17.32 -11.58 25.20
CA THR A 445 18.06 -10.97 24.07
C THR A 445 17.20 -10.78 22.83
N PRO A 446 16.45 -11.78 22.31
CA PRO A 446 15.68 -11.60 21.08
C PRO A 446 14.55 -10.57 21.17
N PRO A 447 13.66 -10.57 22.20
CA PRO A 447 12.61 -9.56 22.30
C PRO A 447 13.17 -8.17 22.60
N VAL A 448 14.18 -8.04 23.47
CA VAL A 448 14.77 -6.74 23.82
C VAL A 448 15.48 -6.12 22.63
N SER A 449 16.27 -6.89 21.89
CA SER A 449 17.01 -6.38 20.72
C SER A 449 16.07 -5.91 19.61
N ARG A 450 14.96 -6.65 19.39
CA ARG A 450 13.92 -6.28 18.42
C ARG A 450 13.22 -4.98 18.81
N LEU A 451 12.82 -4.84 20.07
CA LEU A 451 12.11 -3.64 20.54
C LEU A 451 13.02 -2.41 20.52
N LEU A 452 14.27 -2.53 20.92
CA LEU A 452 15.21 -1.40 20.89
C LEU A 452 15.52 -0.93 19.46
N ALA A 453 15.53 -1.84 18.48
CA ALA A 453 15.65 -1.48 17.07
C ALA A 453 14.43 -0.68 16.55
N LEU A 454 13.25 -0.86 17.15
CA LEU A 454 12.04 -0.08 16.82
C LEU A 454 12.05 1.29 17.53
N VAL A 455 12.47 1.34 18.79
CA VAL A 455 12.41 2.54 19.64
C VAL A 455 13.38 3.64 19.18
N SER A 456 14.56 3.30 18.65
CA SER A 456 15.52 4.32 18.17
C SER A 456 16.48 3.82 17.09
N GLY A 457 16.36 4.37 15.89
CA GLY A 457 17.35 4.17 14.81
C GLY A 457 18.67 4.92 15.01
N LEU A 458 18.77 5.81 16.00
CA LEU A 458 19.95 6.66 16.24
C LEU A 458 20.88 6.12 17.34
N LEU A 459 20.43 5.14 18.12
CA LEU A 459 21.17 4.59 19.26
C LEU A 459 21.99 3.37 18.84
N LYS A 460 23.31 3.37 19.10
CA LYS A 460 24.15 2.19 18.89
C LYS A 460 24.03 1.23 20.07
N ILE A 461 23.52 0.02 19.85
CA ILE A 461 23.35 -0.97 20.91
C ILE A 461 24.60 -1.86 20.95
N ASP A 462 25.14 -2.08 22.15
CA ASP A 462 26.16 -3.09 22.41
C ASP A 462 25.61 -4.07 23.45
N TYR A 463 25.30 -5.28 23.00
CA TYR A 463 24.63 -6.30 23.79
C TYR A 463 25.59 -7.46 24.07
N ALA A 464 25.71 -7.84 25.34
CA ALA A 464 26.47 -9.00 25.77
C ALA A 464 25.62 -9.94 26.64
N VAL A 465 25.72 -11.25 26.38
CA VAL A 465 25.08 -12.30 27.18
C VAL A 465 26.15 -13.03 27.97
N VAL A 466 25.90 -13.12 29.27
CA VAL A 466 26.77 -13.75 30.25
C VAL A 466 26.16 -15.08 30.65
N HIS A 467 26.89 -16.18 30.44
CA HIS A 467 26.38 -17.54 30.73
C HIS A 467 27.49 -18.43 31.35
N PRO A 468 27.16 -19.34 32.30
CA PRO A 468 28.11 -20.30 32.87
C PRO A 468 28.74 -21.27 31.87
N CYS A 469 28.03 -21.55 30.77
CA CYS A 469 28.49 -22.40 29.67
C CYS A 469 28.19 -21.73 28.30
N PRO A 470 28.93 -20.71 27.86
CA PRO A 470 28.61 -19.90 26.66
C PRO A 470 28.54 -20.73 25.36
N HIS A 471 29.25 -21.86 25.32
CA HIS A 471 29.29 -22.78 24.18
C HIS A 471 27.94 -23.47 23.90
N THR A 472 27.02 -23.49 24.88
CA THR A 472 25.69 -24.09 24.72
C THR A 472 24.70 -23.19 23.98
N LEU A 473 25.03 -21.91 23.78
CA LEU A 473 24.18 -20.93 23.09
C LEU A 473 24.36 -21.05 21.57
N THR A 474 23.30 -21.44 20.87
CA THR A 474 23.31 -21.62 19.40
C THR A 474 23.15 -20.30 18.64
N GLN A 475 23.55 -20.25 17.36
CA GLN A 475 23.33 -19.07 16.50
C GLN A 475 21.84 -18.77 16.24
N GLN A 476 20.95 -19.74 16.40
CA GLN A 476 19.50 -19.54 16.25
C GLN A 476 18.87 -18.78 17.43
N GLN A 477 19.52 -18.77 18.60
CA GLN A 477 19.01 -18.15 19.83
C GLN A 477 19.51 -16.72 20.06
N LEU A 478 20.55 -16.29 19.33
CA LEU A 478 21.21 -14.99 19.51
C LEU A 478 21.19 -14.20 18.19
N PRO A 479 20.72 -12.94 18.19
CA PRO A 479 20.84 -12.05 17.04
C PRO A 479 22.30 -11.83 16.58
N GLU A 480 22.49 -11.46 15.31
CA GLU A 480 23.81 -11.09 14.79
C GLU A 480 24.39 -9.88 15.56
N GLY A 481 25.66 -9.97 15.98
CA GLY A 481 26.38 -8.90 16.67
C GLY A 481 26.39 -8.96 18.21
N VAL A 482 25.72 -9.93 18.84
CA VAL A 482 25.69 -10.09 20.31
C VAL A 482 26.94 -10.81 20.84
N ARG A 483 27.61 -10.23 21.85
CA ARG A 483 28.81 -10.80 22.50
C ARG A 483 28.45 -11.89 23.51
N ARG A 484 29.30 -12.92 23.65
CA ARG A 484 29.09 -14.06 24.57
C ARG A 484 30.21 -14.10 25.59
N LEU A 485 29.88 -14.09 26.88
CA LEU A 485 30.84 -14.01 27.97
C LEU A 485 30.64 -15.16 28.97
N LEU A 486 31.74 -15.67 29.51
CA LEU A 486 31.74 -16.74 30.52
C LEU A 486 31.67 -16.15 31.93
N TRP A 487 30.75 -16.63 32.76
CA TRP A 487 30.67 -16.23 34.18
C TRP A 487 29.91 -17.23 35.05
N LYS A 488 30.36 -17.39 36.30
CA LYS A 488 29.70 -18.18 37.35
C LYS A 488 29.54 -17.31 38.61
N PRO A 489 28.38 -17.35 39.29
CA PRO A 489 28.16 -16.61 40.54
C PRO A 489 29.22 -16.98 41.61
N GLY A 490 29.80 -15.99 42.28
CA GLY A 490 30.78 -16.19 43.38
C GLY A 490 32.26 -15.98 43.06
N PHE A 491 32.62 -15.50 41.86
CA PHE A 491 33.99 -15.09 41.52
C PHE A 491 34.12 -13.56 41.42
N ALA A 492 35.13 -12.99 42.09
CA ALA A 492 35.36 -11.55 42.18
C ALA A 492 35.94 -10.96 40.88
N SER A 493 35.34 -9.85 40.45
CA SER A 493 35.69 -8.96 39.32
C SER A 493 35.10 -9.30 37.95
N MET A 494 34.18 -8.44 37.50
CA MET A 494 33.70 -8.35 36.11
C MET A 494 33.81 -6.88 35.65
N GLU A 495 34.83 -6.55 34.86
CA GLU A 495 35.03 -5.19 34.32
C GLU A 495 33.83 -4.72 33.47
N GLU A 496 33.13 -5.64 32.79
CA GLU A 496 31.96 -5.31 31.95
C GLU A 496 30.71 -4.93 32.76
N LEU A 497 30.54 -5.43 33.99
CA LEU A 497 29.39 -5.07 34.85
C LEU A 497 29.49 -3.64 35.41
N HIS A 498 30.73 -3.15 35.56
CA HIS A 498 31.03 -1.77 35.95
C HIS A 498 30.75 -0.75 34.85
N ASP A 499 30.54 -1.21 33.62
CA ASP A 499 30.43 -0.38 32.43
C ASP A 499 29.07 -0.52 31.72
N ALA A 500 28.26 -1.51 32.10
CA ALA A 500 26.89 -1.71 31.64
C ALA A 500 25.95 -0.57 32.07
N ASP A 501 25.12 -0.09 31.15
CA ASP A 501 24.08 0.92 31.40
C ASP A 501 22.74 0.26 31.79
N LEU A 502 22.46 -0.92 31.24
CA LEU A 502 21.31 -1.76 31.55
C LEU A 502 21.76 -3.21 31.82
N VAL A 503 21.41 -3.73 32.99
CA VAL A 503 21.59 -5.14 33.33
C VAL A 503 20.23 -5.84 33.30
N ILE A 504 20.13 -6.96 32.61
CA ILE A 504 18.91 -7.74 32.45
C ILE A 504 19.11 -9.09 33.13
N SER A 505 18.17 -9.51 33.96
CA SER A 505 18.24 -10.82 34.60
C SER A 505 16.85 -11.42 34.78
N ARG A 506 16.75 -12.74 34.60
CA ARG A 506 15.57 -13.52 34.92
C ARG A 506 15.85 -14.31 36.19
N ILE A 507 15.00 -14.12 37.19
CA ILE A 507 15.06 -14.89 38.42
C ILE A 507 14.47 -16.26 38.15
N GLY A 508 15.31 -17.29 38.19
CA GLY A 508 14.92 -18.70 38.14
C GLY A 508 14.44 -19.22 39.50
N PRO A 509 14.21 -20.54 39.63
CA PRO A 509 13.75 -21.13 40.87
C PRO A 509 14.89 -21.25 41.89
N SER A 510 15.15 -20.15 42.60
CA SER A 510 16.24 -20.05 43.59
C SER A 510 15.68 -19.85 44.99
N ASP A 511 16.34 -20.46 45.99
CA ASP A 511 16.07 -20.18 47.41
C ASP A 511 16.37 -18.70 47.76
N LEU A 512 15.73 -18.19 48.82
CA LEU A 512 15.89 -16.81 49.31
C LEU A 512 17.36 -16.38 49.50
N ASN A 513 18.22 -17.29 49.95
CA ASN A 513 19.66 -17.04 50.13
C ASN A 513 20.38 -16.79 48.80
N GLY A 514 19.93 -17.42 47.70
CA GLY A 514 20.50 -17.22 46.37
C GLY A 514 20.09 -15.87 45.75
N LEU A 515 18.88 -15.39 46.06
CA LEU A 515 18.42 -14.06 45.67
C LEU A 515 19.19 -12.94 46.37
N GLU A 516 19.44 -13.10 47.66
CA GLU A 516 20.20 -12.12 48.45
C GLU A 516 21.64 -12.02 47.93
N ALA A 517 22.28 -13.15 47.62
CA ALA A 517 23.62 -13.17 47.02
C ALA A 517 23.68 -12.45 45.66
N LEU A 518 22.69 -12.68 44.77
CA LEU A 518 22.61 -12.00 43.47
C LEU A 518 22.46 -10.48 43.62
N PHE A 519 21.60 -10.02 44.52
CA PHE A 519 21.39 -8.59 44.76
C PHE A 519 22.59 -7.91 45.42
N ALA A 520 23.29 -8.61 46.32
CA ALA A 520 24.55 -8.14 46.89
C ALA A 520 25.63 -7.96 45.80
N GLU A 521 25.74 -8.90 44.88
CA GLU A 521 26.72 -8.85 43.79
C GLU A 521 26.41 -7.75 42.76
N LEU A 522 25.14 -7.61 42.38
CA LEU A 522 24.67 -6.48 41.54
C LEU A 522 24.92 -5.14 42.23
N SER A 523 24.65 -5.04 43.53
CA SER A 523 24.90 -3.82 44.30
C SER A 523 26.38 -3.48 44.34
N ALA A 524 27.27 -4.46 44.52
CA ALA A 524 28.71 -4.22 44.58
C ALA A 524 29.31 -3.76 43.24
N HIS A 525 28.88 -4.35 42.11
CA HIS A 525 29.59 -4.21 40.83
C HIS A 525 28.85 -3.35 39.78
N CYS A 526 27.54 -3.15 39.87
CA CYS A 526 26.84 -2.34 38.86
C CYS A 526 27.35 -0.90 38.85
N LYS A 527 27.48 -0.34 37.65
CA LYS A 527 27.73 1.10 37.43
C LYS A 527 26.73 1.95 38.22
N GLU A 528 27.20 3.07 38.78
CA GLU A 528 26.31 4.00 39.45
C GLU A 528 25.23 4.51 38.50
N ARG A 529 23.97 4.56 38.99
CA ARG A 529 22.79 4.99 38.21
C ARG A 529 22.40 4.07 37.04
N ALA A 530 23.02 2.91 36.91
CA ALA A 530 22.60 1.88 35.95
C ALA A 530 21.17 1.41 36.21
N PHE A 531 20.51 0.97 35.14
CA PHE A 531 19.22 0.33 35.20
C PHE A 531 19.38 -1.18 35.36
N VAL A 532 18.47 -1.80 36.11
CA VAL A 532 18.38 -3.26 36.22
C VAL A 532 16.95 -3.67 35.89
N LEU A 533 16.78 -4.50 34.88
CA LEU A 533 15.50 -5.08 34.49
C LEU A 533 15.42 -6.53 34.99
N LEU A 534 14.48 -6.81 35.89
CA LEU A 534 14.27 -8.12 36.49
C LEU A 534 12.92 -8.71 36.09
N SER A 535 12.93 -9.95 35.63
CA SER A 535 11.73 -10.75 35.35
C SER A 535 11.60 -11.89 36.35
N GLN A 536 10.43 -12.05 36.96
CA GLN A 536 10.19 -13.04 38.01
C GLN A 536 8.77 -13.63 37.99
N ARG A 537 8.62 -14.88 38.43
CA ARG A 537 7.35 -15.51 38.83
C ARG A 537 6.97 -15.13 40.27
N THR A 538 5.73 -14.68 40.47
CA THR A 538 5.20 -14.24 41.78
C THR A 538 4.21 -15.21 42.39
N ALA A 539 3.61 -16.09 41.59
CA ALA A 539 2.68 -17.13 42.05
C ALA A 539 2.64 -18.29 41.05
N LEU A 540 2.22 -19.47 41.52
CA LEU A 540 2.00 -20.66 40.70
C LEU A 540 0.53 -20.82 40.30
N ALA A 541 0.28 -21.24 39.06
CA ALA A 541 -1.05 -21.59 38.58
C ALA A 541 -1.53 -22.94 39.17
N PRO A 542 -2.84 -23.19 39.27
CA PRO A 542 -3.38 -24.45 39.81
C PRO A 542 -2.80 -25.71 39.13
N ALA A 543 -2.62 -25.68 37.81
CA ALA A 543 -2.00 -26.77 37.06
C ALA A 543 -0.50 -26.95 37.37
N GLU A 544 0.23 -25.87 37.68
CA GLU A 544 1.64 -25.95 38.11
C GLU A 544 1.73 -26.54 39.53
N ILE A 545 0.80 -26.18 40.42
CA ILE A 545 0.68 -26.74 41.78
C ILE A 545 0.36 -28.23 41.72
N PHE A 546 -0.49 -28.65 40.78
CA PHE A 546 -0.75 -30.05 40.52
C PHE A 546 0.53 -30.80 40.10
N LEU A 547 1.27 -30.28 39.13
CA LEU A 547 2.51 -30.90 38.65
C LEU A 547 3.64 -30.88 39.69
N SER A 548 3.76 -29.83 40.51
CA SER A 548 4.78 -29.74 41.57
C SER A 548 4.56 -30.81 42.64
N LYS A 549 3.31 -31.02 43.07
CA LYS A 549 2.95 -32.04 44.06
C LYS A 549 3.08 -33.48 43.53
N MET A 550 2.82 -33.71 42.24
CA MET A 550 2.86 -35.05 41.64
C MET A 550 4.27 -35.50 41.24
N CYS A 551 5.17 -34.58 40.88
CA CYS A 551 6.45 -34.94 40.25
C CYS A 551 7.68 -34.25 40.85
N SER A 552 7.56 -33.57 41.99
CA SER A 552 8.65 -32.74 42.57
C SER A 552 9.22 -31.77 41.53
N ALA A 553 8.33 -31.18 40.71
CA ALA A 553 8.73 -30.24 39.66
C ALA A 553 9.28 -28.94 40.28
N PRO A 554 10.32 -28.30 39.68
CA PRO A 554 11.04 -27.15 40.25
C PRO A 554 10.28 -25.84 40.03
N PHE A 555 8.98 -25.81 40.33
CA PHE A 555 8.19 -24.59 40.32
C PHE A 555 8.39 -23.90 41.67
N THR A 556 9.05 -22.73 41.68
CA THR A 556 9.12 -21.89 42.87
C THR A 556 8.62 -20.49 42.56
N ASP A 557 7.95 -19.89 43.53
CA ASP A 557 7.50 -18.52 43.52
C ASP A 557 8.10 -17.78 44.71
N ASN A 558 8.40 -16.50 44.51
CA ASN A 558 8.83 -15.63 45.59
C ASN A 558 7.81 -14.50 45.68
N ALA A 559 7.28 -14.28 46.89
CA ALA A 559 6.29 -13.23 47.12
C ALA A 559 6.89 -11.87 46.75
N LYS A 560 6.12 -11.08 45.99
CA LYS A 560 6.51 -9.77 45.48
C LYS A 560 7.10 -8.84 46.56
N ASP A 561 6.49 -8.83 47.74
CA ASP A 561 6.85 -7.92 48.82
C ASP A 561 8.25 -8.22 49.40
N ILE A 562 8.63 -9.49 49.42
CA ILE A 562 9.96 -9.92 49.90
C ILE A 562 11.05 -9.42 48.95
N VAL A 563 10.80 -9.53 47.65
CA VAL A 563 11.76 -9.13 46.61
C VAL A 563 11.95 -7.61 46.61
N LEU A 564 10.87 -6.85 46.72
CA LEU A 564 10.94 -5.38 46.84
C LEU A 564 11.69 -4.93 48.09
N TYR A 565 11.50 -5.63 49.22
CA TYR A 565 12.23 -5.37 50.46
C TYR A 565 13.74 -5.60 50.29
N LEU A 566 14.14 -6.77 49.76
CA LEU A 566 15.54 -7.12 49.53
C LEU A 566 16.25 -6.15 48.57
N LEU A 567 15.56 -5.74 47.50
CA LEU A 567 16.08 -4.76 46.54
C LEU A 567 16.32 -3.39 47.18
N GLY A 568 15.40 -2.94 48.04
CA GLY A 568 15.54 -1.70 48.80
C GLY A 568 16.73 -1.75 49.77
N ALA A 569 16.91 -2.87 50.46
CA ALA A 569 18.03 -3.07 51.39
C ALA A 569 19.40 -3.00 50.70
N HIS A 570 19.48 -3.39 49.42
CA HIS A 570 20.71 -3.39 48.62
C HIS A 570 20.90 -2.11 47.77
N GLY A 571 20.17 -1.03 48.06
CA GLY A 571 20.38 0.28 47.44
C GLY A 571 19.78 0.45 46.04
N PHE A 572 18.78 -0.34 45.67
CA PHE A 572 18.03 -0.18 44.43
C PHE A 572 16.69 0.50 44.67
N ARG A 573 16.31 1.41 43.76
CA ARG A 573 14.99 2.05 43.74
C ARG A 573 14.19 1.58 42.54
N MET A 574 12.94 1.21 42.76
CA MET A 574 11.99 0.89 41.70
C MET A 574 11.63 2.14 40.90
N VAL A 575 11.87 2.08 39.60
CA VAL A 575 11.53 3.13 38.61
C VAL A 575 10.27 2.75 37.85
N GLY A 576 10.11 1.49 37.47
CA GLY A 576 8.95 1.01 36.74
C GLY A 576 8.59 -0.43 37.12
N HIS A 577 7.32 -0.77 36.91
CA HIS A 577 6.76 -2.04 37.36
C HIS A 577 5.58 -2.47 36.48
N ARG A 578 5.60 -3.72 36.00
CA ARG A 578 4.50 -4.37 35.28
C ARG A 578 4.18 -5.70 35.94
N THR A 579 2.91 -5.99 36.20
CA THR A 579 2.51 -7.22 36.88
C THR A 579 1.27 -7.84 36.30
N ASN A 580 1.18 -9.15 36.47
CA ASN A 580 -0.09 -9.87 36.48
C ASN A 580 -0.15 -10.71 37.76
N ASN A 581 -1.17 -11.57 37.89
CA ASN A 581 -1.33 -12.42 39.08
C ASN A 581 -0.19 -13.43 39.32
N TYR A 582 0.64 -13.73 38.31
CA TYR A 582 1.61 -14.83 38.34
C TYR A 582 3.06 -14.43 38.05
N SER A 583 3.30 -13.25 37.50
CA SER A 583 4.60 -12.76 37.05
C SER A 583 4.72 -11.25 37.26
N ALA A 584 5.95 -10.78 37.42
CA ALA A 584 6.30 -9.37 37.58
C ALA A 584 7.57 -9.01 36.78
N LEU A 585 7.56 -7.82 36.18
CA LEU A 585 8.72 -7.13 35.64
C LEU A 585 9.03 -5.90 36.48
N PHE A 586 10.27 -5.79 36.92
CA PHE A 586 10.77 -4.66 37.69
C PHE A 586 11.85 -3.93 36.91
N LEU A 587 11.68 -2.63 36.71
CA LEU A 587 12.74 -1.74 36.27
C LEU A 587 13.26 -0.98 37.49
N LEU A 588 14.53 -1.19 37.80
CA LEU A 588 15.20 -0.68 38.98
C LEU A 588 16.33 0.25 38.57
N ARG A 589 16.72 1.12 39.50
CA ARG A 589 17.87 2.01 39.35
C ARG A 589 18.72 2.01 40.60
N LYS A 590 20.04 1.82 40.44
CA LYS A 590 21.00 1.89 41.53
C LYS A 590 21.06 3.32 42.09
N VAL A 591 20.81 3.48 43.39
CA VAL A 591 20.78 4.77 44.07
C VAL A 591 22.22 5.19 44.40
N THR A 592 22.58 6.42 44.03
CA THR A 592 23.85 7.03 44.46
C THR A 592 23.66 7.63 45.85
N ALA A 593 24.64 7.47 46.75
CA ALA A 593 24.68 8.24 48.00
C ALA A 593 24.68 9.75 47.64
N VAL A 594 23.63 10.47 48.02
CA VAL A 594 23.52 11.90 47.74
C VAL A 594 24.50 12.61 48.67
N THR A 595 25.63 13.07 48.16
CA THR A 595 26.47 14.04 48.87
C THR A 595 25.74 15.39 48.92
N GLU A 596 25.76 16.04 50.08
CA GLU A 596 25.13 17.35 50.34
C GLU A 596 25.65 18.49 49.43
N THR A 597 26.64 18.23 48.59
CA THR A 597 27.31 19.20 47.72
C THR A 597 26.66 19.42 46.33
N THR A 598 25.65 18.65 45.93
CA THR A 598 25.03 18.80 44.59
C THR A 598 24.02 19.95 44.52
N LYS A 599 24.36 21.03 43.81
CA LYS A 599 23.52 22.22 43.64
C LYS A 599 22.40 21.96 42.61
N ARG A 600 21.16 22.29 42.98
CA ARG A 600 19.96 22.13 42.12
C ARG A 600 19.51 23.50 41.62
N ASP A 601 19.65 23.74 40.33
CA ASP A 601 19.11 24.93 39.68
C ASP A 601 17.72 24.57 39.12
N ILE A 602 16.71 25.39 39.42
CA ILE A 602 15.32 25.15 39.04
C ILE A 602 14.86 26.25 38.09
N ILE A 603 14.51 25.89 36.85
CA ILE A 603 13.90 26.79 35.87
C ILE A 603 12.43 26.45 35.77
N ARG A 604 11.61 27.48 35.94
CA ARG A 604 10.15 27.36 35.91
C ARG A 604 9.63 27.87 34.56
N ILE A 605 8.97 27.00 33.82
CA ILE A 605 8.45 27.29 32.48
C ILE A 605 6.97 27.60 32.62
N TYR A 606 6.65 28.89 32.79
CA TYR A 606 5.28 29.40 32.96
C TYR A 606 4.86 30.44 31.92
N ASP A 607 5.80 30.92 31.12
CA ASP A 607 5.63 32.15 30.34
C ASP A 607 5.65 31.90 28.83
N ALA A 608 4.67 32.49 28.14
CA ALA A 608 4.53 32.49 26.69
C ALA A 608 5.53 33.45 26.00
N ASN A 609 6.17 34.37 26.73
CA ASN A 609 7.18 35.29 26.19
C ASN A 609 8.60 34.68 26.13
N PHE A 610 8.75 33.40 26.51
CA PHE A 610 10.02 32.66 26.43
C PHE A 610 11.20 33.27 27.22
N TYR A 611 10.97 34.09 28.25
CA TYR A 611 12.07 34.68 29.05
C TYR A 611 12.97 33.64 29.73
N TRP A 612 12.41 32.48 30.08
CA TRP A 612 13.14 31.34 30.62
C TRP A 612 14.20 30.78 29.67
N LEU A 613 14.16 31.10 28.36
CA LEU A 613 15.11 30.58 27.37
C LEU A 613 16.52 31.14 27.58
N GLU A 614 16.67 32.42 27.91
CA GLU A 614 17.98 33.02 28.16
C GLU A 614 18.58 32.51 29.49
N GLU A 615 17.73 32.30 30.50
CA GLU A 615 18.11 31.61 31.74
C GLU A 615 18.53 30.16 31.46
N LEU A 616 17.82 29.44 30.58
CA LEU A 616 18.17 28.09 30.19
C LEU A 616 19.53 28.06 29.47
N LYS A 617 19.79 28.95 28.52
CA LYS A 617 21.07 29.02 27.79
C LYS A 617 22.24 29.24 28.74
N THR A 618 22.12 30.24 29.63
CA THR A 618 23.18 30.57 30.60
C THR A 618 23.43 29.42 31.58
N LYS A 619 22.37 28.82 32.13
CA LYS A 619 22.48 27.69 33.07
C LYS A 619 22.98 26.42 32.42
N THR A 620 22.70 26.20 31.14
CA THR A 620 23.23 25.05 30.39
C THR A 620 24.74 25.17 30.21
N LEU A 621 25.24 26.36 29.86
CA LEU A 621 26.68 26.64 29.76
C LEU A 621 27.40 26.50 31.12
N GLU A 622 26.75 26.92 32.22
CA GLU A 622 27.27 26.71 33.58
C GLU A 622 27.35 25.22 33.96
N CYS A 623 26.37 24.40 33.52
CA CYS A 623 26.37 22.95 33.76
C CYS A 623 27.43 22.21 32.94
N GLU A 624 27.74 22.70 31.74
CA GLU A 624 28.81 22.14 30.90
C GLU A 624 30.20 22.30 31.54
N ASN A 625 30.46 23.45 32.15
CA ASN A 625 31.72 23.75 32.81
C ASN A 625 31.91 23.01 34.16
N SER A 626 30.85 22.52 34.79
CA SER A 626 30.90 21.78 36.07
C SER A 626 29.88 20.62 36.12
N PRO A 627 30.16 19.49 35.42
CA PRO A 627 29.19 18.42 35.19
C PRO A 627 28.93 17.51 36.40
N LYS A 628 29.79 17.53 37.43
CA LYS A 628 29.66 16.65 38.62
C LYS A 628 28.86 17.27 39.77
N ASP A 629 28.76 18.60 39.82
CA ASP A 629 28.28 19.33 41.01
C ASP A 629 26.92 20.03 40.84
N ARG A 630 26.35 20.06 39.62
CA ARG A 630 25.11 20.78 39.31
C ARG A 630 24.07 19.96 38.56
N ARG A 631 22.78 20.16 38.88
CA ARG A 631 21.63 19.58 38.16
C ARG A 631 20.59 20.65 37.84
N LEU A 632 20.05 20.61 36.63
CA LEU A 632 19.05 21.56 36.15
C LEU A 632 17.67 20.91 36.09
N TRP A 633 16.68 21.50 36.75
CA TRP A 633 15.30 21.00 36.78
C TRP A 633 14.38 21.98 36.06
N LEU A 634 13.81 21.52 34.95
CA LEU A 634 12.72 22.19 34.26
C LEU A 634 11.40 21.76 34.92
N ILE A 635 10.69 22.73 35.48
CA ILE A 635 9.36 22.51 36.05
C ILE A 635 8.36 23.27 35.18
N ALA A 636 7.44 22.53 34.56
CA ALA A 636 6.32 23.09 33.84
C ALA A 636 5.04 22.85 34.65
N ASN A 637 4.33 23.93 34.98
CA ASN A 637 3.00 23.82 35.62
C ASN A 637 1.92 23.59 34.56
N SER A 638 0.79 23.06 35.03
CA SER A 638 -0.37 22.51 34.32
C SER A 638 -1.18 23.49 33.46
N SER A 639 -0.57 24.46 32.77
CA SER A 639 -1.23 25.02 31.59
C SER A 639 -1.11 23.96 30.49
N GLY A 640 -2.23 23.32 30.15
CA GLY A 640 -2.30 22.04 29.41
C GLY A 640 -1.71 21.99 27.99
N VAL A 641 -0.89 22.96 27.58
CA VAL A 641 -0.33 23.10 26.22
C VAL A 641 1.14 23.57 26.19
N SER A 642 1.93 23.31 27.24
CA SER A 642 3.35 23.75 27.27
C SER A 642 4.26 23.03 26.26
N GLY A 643 3.86 21.87 25.69
CA GLY A 643 4.69 21.12 24.73
C GLY A 643 6.05 20.63 25.28
N ILE A 644 6.19 20.60 26.61
CA ILE A 644 7.48 20.48 27.29
C ILE A 644 8.17 19.12 27.08
N VAL A 645 7.38 18.06 26.86
CA VAL A 645 7.90 16.73 26.53
C VAL A 645 8.69 16.77 25.22
N GLY A 646 8.15 17.44 24.20
CA GLY A 646 8.83 17.63 22.92
C GLY A 646 10.11 18.47 23.05
N LEU A 647 10.05 19.57 23.81
CA LEU A 647 11.23 20.39 24.12
C LEU A 647 12.32 19.56 24.82
N MET A 648 11.94 18.75 25.80
CA MET A 648 12.89 17.91 26.54
C MET A 648 13.56 16.88 25.63
N ASN A 649 12.83 16.29 24.69
CA ASN A 649 13.41 15.37 23.71
C ASN A 649 14.43 16.06 22.78
N CYS A 650 14.19 17.32 22.39
CA CYS A 650 15.19 18.11 21.67
C CYS A 650 16.43 18.39 22.53
N LEU A 651 16.24 18.94 23.73
CA LEU A 651 17.34 19.31 24.63
C LEU A 651 18.23 18.12 24.97
N ARG A 652 17.66 16.93 25.24
CA ARG A 652 18.42 15.70 25.58
C ARG A 652 19.47 15.31 24.54
N MET A 653 19.27 15.67 23.27
CA MET A 653 20.18 15.34 22.17
C MET A 653 21.27 16.41 21.93
N GLU A 654 21.21 17.52 22.66
CA GLU A 654 22.17 18.63 22.58
C GLU A 654 23.31 18.48 23.62
N MET A 655 24.44 19.15 23.36
CA MET A 655 25.63 19.10 24.21
C MET A 655 25.32 19.64 25.62
N GLY A 656 25.76 18.93 26.68
CA GLY A 656 25.56 19.34 28.08
C GLY A 656 24.24 18.89 28.73
N ALA A 657 23.33 18.25 27.98
CA ALA A 657 21.96 17.97 28.44
C ALA A 657 21.78 16.79 29.41
N SER A 658 22.84 16.01 29.69
CA SER A 658 22.78 14.85 30.61
C SER A 658 22.34 15.20 32.03
N GLN A 659 22.40 16.49 32.40
CA GLN A 659 22.05 17.02 33.72
C GLN A 659 20.66 17.66 33.81
N ILE A 660 19.93 17.78 32.69
CA ILE A 660 18.60 18.40 32.64
C ILE A 660 17.53 17.37 33.04
N ARG A 661 16.58 17.74 33.89
CA ARG A 661 15.45 16.89 34.34
C ARG A 661 14.14 17.64 34.16
N LEU A 662 13.10 16.94 33.74
CA LEU A 662 11.76 17.50 33.55
C LEU A 662 10.79 16.96 34.61
N LEU A 663 9.92 17.83 35.14
CA LEU A 663 8.77 17.48 35.96
C LEU A 663 7.51 18.14 35.38
N SER A 664 6.51 17.33 35.00
CA SER A 664 5.27 17.79 34.34
C SER A 664 4.07 16.86 34.64
N THR A 665 2.84 17.39 34.56
CA THR A 665 1.57 16.65 34.76
C THR A 665 0.64 16.92 33.55
N LEU A 666 0.26 15.89 32.79
CA LEU A 666 -0.54 16.02 31.54
C LEU A 666 -1.46 14.79 31.33
N HIS A 667 -2.57 14.96 30.58
CA HIS A 667 -3.54 13.92 30.18
C HIS A 667 -4.13 14.22 28.79
N CYS A 668 -4.14 13.25 27.85
CA CYS A 668 -5.13 13.11 26.75
C CYS A 668 -4.91 11.79 25.94
N LYS A 669 -5.89 11.39 25.10
CA LYS A 669 -5.93 10.18 24.26
C LYS A 669 -6.35 10.48 22.80
N ASP A 670 -5.88 9.64 21.88
CA ASP A 670 -6.00 9.70 20.41
C ASP A 670 -6.94 8.60 19.84
N ASP A 671 -7.41 8.70 18.58
CA ASP A 671 -6.72 8.11 17.41
C ASP A 671 -7.52 8.06 16.07
N ALA A 672 -6.81 7.74 14.98
CA ALA A 672 -7.04 8.11 13.58
C ALA A 672 -7.70 7.04 12.62
N THR A 673 -7.32 7.04 11.32
CA THR A 673 -8.22 7.11 10.13
C THR A 673 -7.95 6.13 8.93
N ALA A 674 -8.88 6.12 7.94
CA ALA A 674 -8.74 5.98 6.44
C ALA A 674 -8.72 4.55 5.78
N SER A 675 -9.03 4.23 4.49
CA SER A 675 -9.18 4.90 3.14
C SER A 675 -9.84 4.01 2.02
N ASP A 676 -10.53 4.62 1.00
CA ASP A 676 -11.39 4.32 -0.25
C ASP A 676 -11.37 3.06 -1.21
N HIS A 677 -12.48 2.54 -1.83
CA HIS A 677 -12.57 1.54 -2.96
C HIS A 677 -13.84 1.69 -3.88
N LEU A 678 -13.82 1.16 -5.12
CA LEU A 678 -14.65 1.58 -6.29
C LEU A 678 -15.58 0.50 -6.97
N LEU A 679 -15.94 -0.61 -6.32
CA LEU A 679 -16.52 -1.81 -7.00
C LEU A 679 -18.06 -1.84 -7.11
N GLY A 680 -18.58 -2.45 -8.20
CA GLY A 680 -19.98 -2.86 -8.38
C GLY A 680 -20.85 -1.95 -9.28
N LEU A 681 -21.66 -2.53 -10.16
CA LEU A 681 -22.49 -1.81 -11.15
C LEU A 681 -24.02 -2.02 -11.00
N GLU A 682 -24.48 -3.14 -10.41
CA GLU A 682 -25.91 -3.43 -10.25
C GLU A 682 -26.24 -3.93 -8.84
N PHE A 683 -27.50 -3.73 -8.44
CA PHE A 683 -27.99 -4.13 -7.13
C PHE A 683 -29.51 -4.40 -7.18
N SER A 684 -29.99 -5.12 -6.17
CA SER A 684 -31.41 -5.21 -5.81
C SER A 684 -31.58 -4.97 -4.31
N GLY A 685 -32.73 -4.44 -3.91
CA GLY A 685 -32.98 -4.10 -2.50
C GLY A 685 -34.29 -3.38 -2.26
N ARG A 686 -34.29 -2.53 -1.23
CA ARG A 686 -35.45 -1.73 -0.83
C ARG A 686 -35.09 -0.25 -0.77
N ASP A 687 -36.02 0.60 -1.18
CA ASP A 687 -35.90 2.06 -1.05
C ASP A 687 -36.31 2.54 0.36
N PRO A 688 -36.18 3.85 0.69
CA PRO A 688 -36.59 4.38 1.99
C PRO A 688 -38.08 4.18 2.32
N GLU A 689 -38.94 4.04 1.31
CA GLU A 689 -40.36 3.74 1.49
C GLU A 689 -40.62 2.23 1.69
N GLY A 690 -39.60 1.37 1.57
CA GLY A 690 -39.70 -0.09 1.70
C GLY A 690 -40.17 -0.82 0.44
N ARG A 691 -40.25 -0.14 -0.71
CA ARG A 691 -40.58 -0.73 -2.02
C ARG A 691 -39.41 -1.57 -2.51
N ARG A 692 -39.71 -2.69 -3.19
CA ARG A 692 -38.72 -3.60 -3.76
C ARG A 692 -38.24 -3.05 -5.09
N VAL A 693 -36.95 -2.77 -5.19
CA VAL A 693 -36.34 -2.12 -6.36
C VAL A 693 -35.09 -2.86 -6.82
N MET A 694 -34.80 -2.78 -8.11
CA MET A 694 -33.54 -3.19 -8.72
C MET A 694 -33.01 -2.05 -9.58
N GLY A 695 -31.69 -1.91 -9.69
CA GLY A 695 -31.13 -0.78 -10.42
C GLY A 695 -29.67 -0.91 -10.79
N LEU A 696 -29.23 0.07 -11.59
CA LEU A 696 -27.88 0.18 -12.13
C LEU A 696 -27.23 1.49 -11.65
N VAL A 697 -25.94 1.41 -11.32
CA VAL A 697 -25.11 2.55 -10.92
C VAL A 697 -23.75 2.48 -11.62
N PRO A 698 -23.09 3.61 -11.88
CA PRO A 698 -21.80 3.62 -12.58
C PRO A 698 -20.66 2.96 -11.79
N ALA A 699 -20.78 2.90 -10.45
CA ALA A 699 -19.85 2.23 -9.54
C ALA A 699 -20.48 2.11 -8.14
N LYS A 700 -19.80 1.42 -7.21
CA LYS A 700 -20.15 1.33 -5.77
C LYS A 700 -21.44 0.57 -5.47
N ALA A 701 -21.93 -0.26 -6.38
CA ALA A 701 -23.10 -1.11 -6.14
C ALA A 701 -22.83 -2.22 -5.11
N MET A 702 -21.57 -2.65 -4.94
CA MET A 702 -21.15 -3.60 -3.91
C MET A 702 -21.09 -2.91 -2.53
N ALA A 703 -22.23 -2.47 -2.03
CA ALA A 703 -22.36 -1.71 -0.80
C ALA A 703 -23.63 -2.09 -0.04
N THR A 704 -23.66 -1.80 1.26
CA THR A 704 -24.83 -2.04 2.11
C THR A 704 -25.97 -1.05 1.86
N VAL A 705 -25.65 0.13 1.32
CA VAL A 705 -26.58 1.19 0.92
C VAL A 705 -26.03 1.81 -0.37
N VAL A 706 -26.91 2.00 -1.35
CA VAL A 706 -26.54 2.53 -2.68
C VAL A 706 -27.33 3.81 -2.94
N ALA A 707 -26.64 4.88 -3.35
CA ALA A 707 -27.27 6.10 -3.85
C ALA A 707 -27.62 5.87 -5.33
N ALA A 708 -28.85 5.43 -5.60
CA ALA A 708 -29.29 5.05 -6.93
C ALA A 708 -29.92 6.24 -7.69
N ASP A 709 -29.66 6.30 -9.00
CA ASP A 709 -30.29 7.25 -9.91
C ASP A 709 -31.73 6.79 -10.24
N PRO A 710 -32.76 7.61 -10.01
CA PRO A 710 -34.14 7.31 -10.42
C PRO A 710 -34.31 6.92 -11.91
N GLY A 711 -33.43 7.41 -12.79
CA GLY A 711 -33.42 7.05 -14.20
C GLY A 711 -33.00 5.60 -14.49
N TRP A 712 -32.35 4.93 -13.54
CA TRP A 712 -31.86 3.55 -13.63
C TRP A 712 -32.48 2.64 -12.56
N LEU A 713 -33.68 2.98 -12.08
CA LEU A 713 -34.43 2.21 -11.10
C LEU A 713 -35.68 1.59 -11.71
N TRP A 714 -35.90 0.31 -11.40
CA TRP A 714 -37.09 -0.47 -11.74
C TRP A 714 -37.69 -1.11 -10.49
N ASN A 715 -39.02 -1.26 -10.47
CA ASN A 715 -39.70 -2.03 -9.43
C ASN A 715 -39.49 -3.52 -9.68
N VAL A 716 -39.26 -4.28 -8.61
CA VAL A 716 -39.16 -5.74 -8.70
C VAL A 716 -40.56 -6.33 -8.71
N PRO A 717 -40.93 -7.16 -9.72
CA PRO A 717 -42.20 -7.88 -9.74
C PRO A 717 -42.41 -8.74 -8.49
N ASP A 718 -43.68 -8.92 -8.08
CA ASP A 718 -44.02 -9.66 -6.85
C ASP A 718 -43.60 -11.14 -6.92
N ASP A 719 -43.58 -11.72 -8.12
CA ASP A 719 -43.22 -13.12 -8.36
C ASP A 719 -41.70 -13.37 -8.31
N TRP A 720 -40.88 -12.32 -8.41
CA TRP A 720 -39.43 -12.45 -8.38
C TRP A 720 -38.90 -12.28 -6.96
N SER A 721 -37.88 -13.01 -6.58
CA SER A 721 -37.03 -12.72 -5.42
C SER A 721 -36.11 -11.53 -5.69
N LEU A 722 -35.56 -10.92 -4.64
CA LEU A 722 -34.53 -9.89 -4.81
C LEU A 722 -33.26 -10.46 -5.44
N GLU A 723 -32.94 -11.72 -5.16
CA GLU A 723 -31.84 -12.44 -5.80
C GLU A 723 -32.02 -12.50 -7.32
N GLU A 724 -33.15 -13.02 -7.78
CA GLU A 724 -33.50 -13.11 -9.21
C GLU A 724 -33.46 -11.72 -9.87
N ALA A 725 -34.01 -10.71 -9.19
CA ALA A 725 -34.03 -9.34 -9.68
C ALA A 725 -32.64 -8.73 -9.87
N SER A 726 -31.64 -9.14 -9.07
CA SER A 726 -30.26 -8.63 -9.17
C SER A 726 -29.55 -9.03 -10.48
N THR A 727 -30.08 -10.01 -11.21
CA THR A 727 -29.48 -10.54 -12.45
C THR A 727 -29.87 -9.76 -13.70
N VAL A 728 -30.86 -8.88 -13.60
CA VAL A 728 -31.54 -8.27 -14.74
C VAL A 728 -30.94 -6.94 -15.21
N PRO A 729 -30.59 -5.97 -14.33
CA PRO A 729 -30.28 -4.60 -14.73
C PRO A 729 -29.17 -4.47 -15.78
N VAL A 730 -27.96 -5.01 -15.56
CA VAL A 730 -26.86 -4.89 -16.51
C VAL A 730 -27.07 -5.75 -17.74
N ALA A 731 -27.49 -7.01 -17.54
CA ALA A 731 -27.62 -7.99 -18.62
C ALA A 731 -28.64 -7.56 -19.68
N TYR A 732 -29.86 -7.22 -19.25
CA TYR A 732 -30.93 -6.83 -20.17
C TYR A 732 -30.78 -5.41 -20.70
N SER A 733 -30.29 -4.45 -19.89
CA SER A 733 -30.03 -3.09 -20.42
C SER A 733 -28.98 -3.12 -21.52
N THR A 734 -27.92 -3.93 -21.35
CA THR A 734 -26.90 -4.12 -22.38
C THR A 734 -27.49 -4.80 -23.62
N ALA A 735 -28.27 -5.86 -23.45
CA ALA A 735 -28.86 -6.59 -24.58
C ALA A 735 -29.89 -5.75 -25.36
N TYR A 736 -30.77 -5.01 -24.69
CA TYR A 736 -31.73 -4.12 -25.35
C TYR A 736 -31.06 -2.94 -26.04
N TYR A 737 -30.07 -2.32 -25.40
CA TYR A 737 -29.29 -1.25 -26.02
C TYR A 737 -28.56 -1.76 -27.28
N ALA A 738 -27.95 -2.94 -27.18
CA ALA A 738 -27.27 -3.57 -28.29
C ALA A 738 -28.22 -3.96 -29.42
N LEU A 739 -29.23 -4.78 -29.17
CA LEU A 739 -30.07 -5.38 -30.21
C LEU A 739 -31.09 -4.39 -30.78
N LEU A 740 -31.82 -3.65 -29.94
CA LEU A 740 -32.94 -2.82 -30.38
C LEU A 740 -32.54 -1.38 -30.67
N VAL A 741 -31.75 -0.76 -29.80
CA VAL A 741 -31.43 0.68 -29.96
C VAL A 741 -30.34 0.86 -31.01
N ARG A 742 -29.24 0.13 -30.91
CA ARG A 742 -28.09 0.28 -31.81
C ARG A 742 -28.14 -0.66 -33.01
N GLY A 743 -28.51 -1.92 -32.77
CA GLY A 743 -28.61 -2.97 -33.78
C GLY A 743 -29.89 -2.94 -34.59
N ASN A 744 -30.91 -2.17 -34.16
CA ASN A 744 -32.22 -2.04 -34.80
C ASN A 744 -32.81 -3.37 -35.30
N MET A 745 -32.73 -4.42 -34.48
CA MET A 745 -33.19 -5.77 -34.80
C MET A 745 -34.69 -5.78 -35.08
N GLN A 746 -35.07 -6.41 -36.21
CA GLN A 746 -36.46 -6.53 -36.65
C GLN A 746 -37.01 -7.94 -36.37
N PRO A 747 -38.33 -8.10 -36.18
CA PRO A 747 -38.94 -9.42 -36.02
C PRO A 747 -38.64 -10.35 -37.21
N GLY A 748 -38.31 -11.61 -36.93
CA GLY A 748 -38.01 -12.63 -37.94
C GLY A 748 -36.59 -12.60 -38.54
N GLU A 749 -35.71 -11.68 -38.11
CA GLU A 749 -34.31 -11.65 -38.57
C GLU A 749 -33.46 -12.81 -37.98
N THR A 750 -32.26 -13.03 -38.52
CA THR A 750 -31.31 -14.02 -37.96
C THR A 750 -30.23 -13.34 -37.10
N VAL A 751 -29.95 -13.91 -35.91
CA VAL A 751 -29.05 -13.32 -34.91
C VAL A 751 -28.04 -14.35 -34.44
N LEU A 752 -26.74 -14.02 -34.43
CA LEU A 752 -25.67 -14.79 -33.81
C LEU A 752 -25.30 -14.20 -32.47
N VAL A 753 -25.49 -14.99 -31.43
CA VAL A 753 -25.02 -14.65 -30.09
C VAL A 753 -23.80 -15.52 -29.77
N HIS A 754 -22.64 -14.89 -29.60
CA HIS A 754 -21.44 -15.57 -29.11
C HIS A 754 -21.52 -15.81 -27.60
N SER A 755 -20.85 -16.86 -27.12
CA SER A 755 -20.86 -17.25 -25.70
C SER A 755 -22.27 -17.32 -25.12
N GLY A 756 -23.21 -18.05 -25.72
CA GLY A 756 -24.61 -18.14 -25.25
C GLY A 756 -24.78 -18.57 -23.77
N SER A 757 -23.73 -19.09 -23.14
CA SER A 757 -23.66 -19.39 -21.70
C SER A 757 -23.38 -18.18 -20.80
N GLU A 758 -22.94 -17.04 -21.34
CA GLU A 758 -22.71 -15.80 -20.59
C GLU A 758 -24.02 -15.07 -20.28
N VAL A 759 -24.05 -14.36 -19.16
CA VAL A 759 -25.27 -13.72 -18.60
C VAL A 759 -25.90 -12.71 -19.57
N ALA A 760 -25.10 -11.84 -20.20
CA ALA A 760 -25.61 -10.86 -21.17
C ALA A 760 -26.04 -11.52 -22.49
N ALA A 761 -25.40 -12.61 -22.87
CA ALA A 761 -25.75 -13.40 -24.05
C ALA A 761 -27.08 -14.15 -23.87
N GLN A 762 -27.33 -14.72 -22.69
CA GLN A 762 -28.63 -15.34 -22.36
C GLN A 762 -29.79 -14.34 -22.44
N ALA A 763 -29.58 -13.12 -21.91
CA ALA A 763 -30.56 -12.03 -22.05
C ALA A 763 -30.81 -11.68 -23.53
N ALA A 764 -29.75 -11.58 -24.34
CA ALA A 764 -29.86 -11.33 -25.78
C ALA A 764 -30.63 -12.43 -26.53
N ILE A 765 -30.40 -13.71 -26.20
CA ILE A 765 -31.12 -14.85 -26.77
C ILE A 765 -32.61 -14.76 -26.41
N SER A 766 -32.94 -14.47 -25.16
CA SER A 766 -34.33 -14.33 -24.70
C SER A 766 -35.07 -13.24 -25.47
N ILE A 767 -34.45 -12.07 -25.63
CA ILE A 767 -35.02 -10.94 -26.39
C ILE A 767 -35.21 -11.33 -27.87
N ALA A 768 -34.19 -11.92 -28.50
CA ALA A 768 -34.26 -12.30 -29.91
C ALA A 768 -35.36 -13.33 -30.18
N LEU A 769 -35.49 -14.36 -29.33
CA LEU A 769 -36.58 -15.34 -29.44
C LEU A 769 -37.97 -14.72 -29.24
N SER A 770 -38.08 -13.72 -28.35
CA SER A 770 -39.36 -13.01 -28.14
C SER A 770 -39.85 -12.21 -29.36
N MET A 771 -38.95 -11.91 -30.30
CA MET A 771 -39.24 -11.23 -31.56
C MET A 771 -39.29 -12.20 -32.75
N GLU A 772 -39.42 -13.50 -32.49
CA GLU A 772 -39.49 -14.55 -33.52
C GLU A 772 -38.23 -14.59 -34.41
N CYS A 773 -37.09 -14.08 -33.94
CA CYS A 773 -35.83 -14.13 -34.67
C CYS A 773 -35.25 -15.55 -34.67
N THR A 774 -34.56 -15.92 -35.76
CA THR A 774 -33.79 -17.18 -35.81
C THR A 774 -32.45 -16.98 -35.11
N VAL A 775 -32.31 -17.53 -33.91
CA VAL A 775 -31.08 -17.41 -33.11
C VAL A 775 -30.12 -18.53 -33.47
N PHE A 776 -28.93 -18.16 -33.93
CA PHE A 776 -27.78 -19.04 -34.04
C PHE A 776 -26.82 -18.79 -32.90
N THR A 777 -26.22 -19.86 -32.42
CA THR A 777 -25.03 -19.83 -31.57
C THR A 777 -23.93 -20.51 -32.37
N THR A 778 -22.86 -19.78 -32.66
CA THR A 778 -21.73 -20.17 -33.53
C THR A 778 -22.07 -21.00 -34.79
N VAL A 779 -22.69 -20.40 -35.83
CA VAL A 779 -22.20 -20.18 -37.23
C VAL A 779 -23.15 -19.16 -37.96
N GLY A 780 -22.82 -18.70 -39.19
CA GLY A 780 -23.12 -17.37 -39.80
C GLY A 780 -24.56 -16.82 -39.94
N VAL A 781 -24.70 -15.46 -39.93
CA VAL A 781 -25.96 -14.70 -39.67
C VAL A 781 -26.00 -13.25 -40.18
N ASN A 782 -27.15 -12.56 -40.02
CA ASN A 782 -27.32 -11.12 -40.28
C ASN A 782 -26.82 -10.19 -39.14
N LEU A 783 -26.87 -10.59 -37.87
CA LEU A 783 -26.46 -9.72 -36.75
C LEU A 783 -25.57 -10.47 -35.77
N VAL A 784 -24.36 -9.96 -35.48
CA VAL A 784 -23.39 -10.62 -34.59
C VAL A 784 -23.22 -9.82 -33.32
N LEU A 785 -23.49 -10.43 -32.16
CA LEU A 785 -23.21 -9.87 -30.84
C LEU A 785 -21.96 -10.50 -30.26
N ASN A 786 -20.86 -9.73 -30.15
CA ASN A 786 -19.58 -10.21 -29.67
C ASN A 786 -19.22 -9.66 -28.27
N PHE A 787 -18.90 -10.58 -27.36
CA PHE A 787 -18.40 -10.33 -26.00
C PHE A 787 -16.93 -10.78 -25.82
N GLN A 788 -16.36 -11.48 -26.81
CA GLN A 788 -15.05 -12.15 -26.70
C GLN A 788 -13.89 -11.27 -27.20
N SER A 789 -12.68 -11.62 -26.77
CA SER A 789 -11.43 -10.94 -27.09
C SER A 789 -10.77 -11.43 -28.40
N GLU A 790 -10.03 -10.49 -29.00
CA GLU A 790 -8.94 -10.54 -30.00
C GLU A 790 -8.97 -11.64 -31.09
N GLU A 791 -8.64 -12.90 -30.78
CA GLU A 791 -8.52 -13.95 -31.81
C GLU A 791 -9.84 -14.36 -32.45
N LYS A 792 -10.96 -14.26 -31.72
CA LYS A 792 -12.27 -14.69 -32.25
C LYS A 792 -13.01 -13.58 -32.99
N LEU A 793 -12.56 -12.32 -32.83
CA LEU A 793 -13.17 -11.16 -33.46
C LEU A 793 -13.16 -11.26 -34.99
N ARG A 794 -12.03 -11.64 -35.59
CA ARG A 794 -11.90 -11.72 -37.06
C ARG A 794 -12.81 -12.79 -37.65
N GLU A 795 -12.97 -13.90 -36.95
CA GLU A 795 -13.77 -15.06 -37.30
C GLU A 795 -15.25 -14.74 -37.15
N SER A 796 -15.62 -14.03 -36.08
CA SER A 796 -16.96 -13.46 -35.91
C SER A 796 -17.30 -12.46 -37.01
N VAL A 797 -16.35 -11.61 -37.43
CA VAL A 797 -16.55 -10.66 -38.53
C VAL A 797 -16.81 -11.39 -39.85
N ARG A 798 -16.16 -12.54 -40.08
CA ARG A 798 -16.40 -13.38 -41.27
C ARG A 798 -17.78 -14.06 -41.27
N CYS A 799 -18.44 -14.17 -40.12
CA CYS A 799 -19.76 -14.79 -40.00
C CYS A 799 -20.91 -13.90 -40.48
N LEU A 800 -20.64 -12.64 -40.86
CA LEU A 800 -21.64 -11.68 -41.31
C LEU A 800 -22.12 -11.94 -42.74
N ALA A 801 -23.44 -12.04 -42.89
CA ALA A 801 -24.12 -11.97 -44.17
C ALA A 801 -24.04 -10.56 -44.78
N LYS A 802 -24.36 -10.46 -46.08
CA LYS A 802 -24.49 -9.18 -46.78
C LYS A 802 -25.56 -8.32 -46.08
N HIS A 803 -25.28 -7.02 -45.92
CA HIS A 803 -26.07 -6.07 -45.11
C HIS A 803 -26.10 -6.36 -43.60
N GLY A 804 -25.21 -7.25 -43.13
CA GLY A 804 -25.17 -7.63 -41.72
C GLY A 804 -24.67 -6.51 -40.79
N ARG A 805 -24.93 -6.66 -39.50
CA ARG A 805 -24.57 -5.68 -38.46
C ARG A 805 -23.72 -6.36 -37.39
N PHE A 806 -22.49 -5.88 -37.20
CA PHE A 806 -21.59 -6.35 -36.15
C PHE A 806 -21.76 -5.47 -34.92
N ILE A 807 -21.92 -6.08 -33.76
CA ILE A 807 -22.03 -5.39 -32.48
C ILE A 807 -20.92 -5.87 -31.57
N GLN A 808 -19.95 -5.00 -31.32
CA GLN A 808 -18.89 -5.20 -30.35
C GLN A 808 -19.27 -4.56 -29.03
N ILE A 809 -19.46 -5.38 -28.00
CA ILE A 809 -19.56 -4.88 -26.62
C ILE A 809 -18.15 -4.84 -26.06
N SER A 810 -17.71 -3.67 -25.60
CA SER A 810 -16.42 -3.52 -24.92
C SER A 810 -16.61 -3.45 -23.42
N GLU A 811 -15.80 -4.20 -22.68
CA GLU A 811 -15.65 -4.00 -21.25
C GLU A 811 -14.87 -2.69 -21.02
N CYS A 812 -15.30 -1.96 -19.99
CA CYS A 812 -14.85 -0.61 -19.63
C CYS A 812 -13.34 -0.37 -19.82
N GLY A 813 -12.99 0.51 -20.77
CA GLY A 813 -11.74 1.28 -20.73
C GLY A 813 -10.50 0.70 -21.42
N ARG A 814 -10.56 -0.51 -22.01
CA ARG A 814 -9.46 -1.03 -22.85
C ARG A 814 -9.99 -1.39 -24.24
N SER A 815 -9.81 -0.47 -25.19
CA SER A 815 -9.96 -0.78 -26.62
C SER A 815 -8.57 -1.03 -27.20
N SER A 816 -8.20 -2.29 -27.39
CA SER A 816 -7.10 -2.60 -28.30
C SER A 816 -7.58 -2.27 -29.72
N ASP A 817 -6.88 -1.33 -30.38
CA ASP A 817 -7.17 -0.90 -31.75
C ASP A 817 -6.81 -2.03 -32.73
N TYR A 818 -7.71 -3.01 -32.89
CA TYR A 818 -7.49 -4.11 -33.83
C TYR A 818 -7.75 -3.67 -35.27
N PRO A 819 -6.84 -3.97 -36.21
CA PRO A 819 -7.10 -3.76 -37.63
C PRO A 819 -8.27 -4.65 -38.06
N THR A 820 -9.42 -4.02 -38.24
CA THR A 820 -10.60 -4.65 -38.82
C THR A 820 -10.44 -4.62 -40.34
N GLY A 821 -10.55 -5.77 -41.00
CA GLY A 821 -10.42 -5.85 -42.45
C GLY A 821 -11.51 -5.03 -43.13
N THR A 822 -11.14 -3.87 -43.69
CA THR A 822 -12.09 -2.94 -44.32
C THR A 822 -12.80 -3.54 -45.54
N SER A 823 -12.23 -4.59 -46.13
CA SER A 823 -12.87 -5.39 -47.18
C SER A 823 -14.23 -5.96 -46.76
N THR A 824 -14.48 -6.17 -45.47
CA THR A 824 -15.77 -6.66 -44.97
C THR A 824 -16.90 -5.66 -45.24
N PHE A 825 -16.62 -4.36 -45.27
CA PHE A 825 -17.62 -3.33 -45.55
C PHE A 825 -18.13 -3.35 -47.01
N LEU A 826 -17.44 -4.04 -47.92
CA LEU A 826 -17.92 -4.27 -49.30
C LEU A 826 -19.22 -5.09 -49.33
N ASN A 827 -19.48 -5.88 -48.29
CA ASN A 827 -20.74 -6.59 -48.11
C ASN A 827 -21.86 -5.68 -47.56
N SER A 828 -21.68 -4.35 -47.57
CA SER A 828 -22.60 -3.36 -46.97
C SER A 828 -22.89 -3.64 -45.49
N VAL A 829 -21.91 -4.22 -44.79
CA VAL A 829 -21.98 -4.50 -43.37
C VAL A 829 -21.82 -3.20 -42.58
N THR A 830 -22.41 -3.12 -41.38
CA THR A 830 -22.20 -2.03 -40.42
C THR A 830 -21.53 -2.56 -39.15
N PHE A 831 -20.68 -1.76 -38.51
CA PHE A 831 -19.95 -2.14 -37.28
C PHE A 831 -20.28 -1.14 -36.17
N HIS A 832 -20.79 -1.65 -35.05
CA HIS A 832 -21.22 -0.88 -33.89
C HIS A 832 -20.35 -1.21 -32.68
N GLY A 833 -19.54 -0.26 -32.21
CA GLY A 833 -18.94 -0.31 -30.87
C GLY A 833 -19.93 0.20 -29.82
N ILE A 834 -20.16 -0.59 -28.77
CA ILE A 834 -21.17 -0.31 -27.75
C ILE A 834 -20.56 -0.40 -26.35
N SER A 835 -20.79 0.64 -25.55
CA SER A 835 -20.50 0.67 -24.10
C SER A 835 -21.70 1.24 -23.37
N LEU A 836 -22.19 0.55 -22.33
CA LEU A 836 -23.31 1.05 -21.52
C LEU A 836 -22.92 2.25 -20.65
N GLN A 837 -21.61 2.45 -20.42
CA GLN A 837 -21.12 3.57 -19.61
C GLN A 837 -21.30 4.92 -20.29
N THR A 838 -21.27 4.99 -21.63
CA THR A 838 -21.50 6.26 -22.35
C THR A 838 -22.91 6.80 -22.12
N LEU A 839 -23.88 5.94 -21.81
CA LEU A 839 -25.24 6.36 -21.43
C LEU A 839 -25.33 7.03 -20.04
N HIS A 840 -24.25 7.01 -19.26
CA HIS A 840 -24.16 7.76 -18.01
C HIS A 840 -23.65 9.19 -18.22
N ASP A 841 -23.18 9.51 -19.42
CA ASP A 841 -22.77 10.86 -19.77
C ASP A 841 -24.00 11.77 -19.80
N GLY A 842 -23.84 12.99 -19.29
CA GLY A 842 -24.95 13.92 -19.08
C GLY A 842 -25.44 14.64 -20.35
N ASP A 843 -25.13 14.11 -21.54
CA ASP A 843 -25.52 14.74 -22.80
C ASP A 843 -26.99 14.43 -23.17
N PRO A 844 -27.67 15.33 -23.92
CA PRO A 844 -29.09 15.18 -24.23
C PRO A 844 -29.44 13.90 -25.02
N LEU A 845 -28.54 13.44 -25.90
CA LEU A 845 -28.74 12.23 -26.71
C LEU A 845 -28.66 10.97 -25.84
N SER A 846 -27.64 10.89 -24.97
CA SER A 846 -27.52 9.78 -24.00
C SER A 846 -28.71 9.70 -23.07
N MET A 847 -29.30 10.84 -22.67
CA MET A 847 -30.51 10.85 -21.82
C MET A 847 -31.74 10.29 -22.54
N GLU A 848 -31.89 10.57 -23.84
CA GLU A 848 -32.95 10.01 -24.66
C GLU A 848 -32.75 8.50 -24.88
N GLU A 849 -31.54 8.08 -25.26
CA GLU A 849 -31.18 6.66 -25.41
C GLU A 849 -31.39 5.90 -24.09
N LYS A 850 -30.99 6.48 -22.95
CA LYS A 850 -31.19 5.93 -21.61
C LYS A 850 -32.68 5.75 -21.28
N SER A 851 -33.50 6.76 -21.56
CA SER A 851 -34.96 6.68 -21.37
C SER A 851 -35.55 5.56 -22.23
N ARG A 852 -35.10 5.44 -23.48
CA ARG A 852 -35.54 4.40 -24.40
C ARG A 852 -35.18 3.00 -23.92
N VAL A 853 -33.94 2.78 -23.47
CA VAL A 853 -33.51 1.48 -22.91
C VAL A 853 -34.31 1.11 -21.67
N ARG A 854 -34.53 2.07 -20.76
CA ARG A 854 -35.34 1.87 -19.55
C ARG A 854 -36.75 1.41 -19.88
N GLU A 855 -37.36 2.02 -20.89
CA GLU A 855 -38.71 1.70 -21.35
C GLU A 855 -38.78 0.32 -22.00
N LEU A 856 -37.80 -0.04 -22.84
CA LEU A 856 -37.73 -1.37 -23.45
C LEU A 856 -37.59 -2.49 -22.42
N VAL A 857 -36.77 -2.28 -21.37
CA VAL A 857 -36.68 -3.24 -20.25
C VAL A 857 -38.03 -3.34 -19.53
N ARG A 858 -38.71 -2.21 -19.30
CA ARG A 858 -40.04 -2.17 -18.65
C ARG A 858 -41.09 -2.95 -19.45
N GLU A 859 -41.15 -2.71 -20.76
CA GLU A 859 -42.03 -3.42 -21.69
C GLU A 859 -41.70 -4.91 -21.76
N GLY A 860 -40.41 -5.25 -21.80
CA GLY A 860 -39.92 -6.63 -21.80
C GLY A 860 -40.26 -7.43 -20.54
N ILE A 861 -40.26 -6.78 -19.38
CA ILE A 861 -40.74 -7.37 -18.13
C ILE A 861 -42.25 -7.63 -18.24
N ALA A 862 -43.02 -6.66 -18.74
CA ALA A 862 -44.47 -6.80 -18.89
C ALA A 862 -44.88 -7.87 -19.90
N SER A 863 -44.11 -8.05 -20.99
CA SER A 863 -44.37 -9.06 -22.03
C SER A 863 -43.85 -10.46 -21.67
N GLY A 864 -43.04 -10.58 -20.61
CA GLY A 864 -42.40 -11.83 -20.20
C GLY A 864 -41.17 -12.23 -21.04
N ALA A 865 -40.69 -11.33 -21.91
CA ALA A 865 -39.43 -11.46 -22.64
C ALA A 865 -38.21 -11.35 -21.72
N VAL A 866 -38.32 -10.56 -20.65
CA VAL A 866 -37.31 -10.44 -19.58
C VAL A 866 -37.62 -11.44 -18.49
N ARG A 867 -36.70 -12.38 -18.27
CA ARG A 867 -36.77 -13.37 -17.19
C ARG A 867 -35.49 -13.36 -16.36
N PRO A 868 -35.56 -13.62 -15.04
CA PRO A 868 -34.38 -13.78 -14.21
C PRO A 868 -33.46 -14.88 -14.72
N LEU A 869 -32.16 -14.70 -14.49
CA LEU A 869 -31.13 -15.67 -14.87
C LEU A 869 -30.75 -16.55 -13.68
N ASP A 870 -30.23 -17.74 -13.95
CA ASP A 870 -29.73 -18.64 -12.91
C ASP A 870 -28.61 -17.98 -12.10
N THR A 871 -28.63 -18.19 -10.79
CA THR A 871 -27.71 -17.56 -9.83
C THR A 871 -26.76 -18.55 -9.16
N CYS A 872 -25.58 -18.06 -8.80
CA CYS A 872 -24.64 -18.69 -7.89
C CYS A 872 -24.40 -17.72 -6.74
N GLN A 873 -24.98 -18.00 -5.58
CA GLN A 873 -24.94 -17.11 -4.44
C GLN A 873 -23.69 -17.36 -3.59
N TYR A 874 -23.06 -16.26 -3.19
CA TYR A 874 -22.05 -16.23 -2.15
C TYR A 874 -22.49 -15.24 -1.09
N ARG A 875 -22.25 -15.55 0.18
CA ARG A 875 -22.49 -14.58 1.25
C ARG A 875 -21.42 -13.48 1.20
N TRP A 876 -21.73 -12.29 1.70
CA TRP A 876 -20.82 -11.12 1.66
C TRP A 876 -19.42 -11.37 2.22
N ASP A 877 -19.23 -12.31 3.16
CA ASP A 877 -17.92 -12.69 3.73
C ASP A 877 -17.11 -13.62 2.81
N GLN A 878 -17.76 -14.26 1.84
CA GLN A 878 -17.16 -15.11 0.82
C GLN A 878 -16.85 -14.34 -0.47
N ALA A 879 -16.82 -13.00 -0.43
CA ALA A 879 -16.58 -12.17 -1.59
C ALA A 879 -15.28 -12.54 -2.32
N GLU A 880 -14.21 -12.87 -1.60
CA GLU A 880 -12.94 -13.30 -2.20
C GLU A 880 -13.10 -14.59 -3.02
N GLU A 881 -13.82 -15.58 -2.48
CA GLU A 881 -14.09 -16.84 -3.18
C GLU A 881 -14.93 -16.60 -4.45
N ALA A 882 -15.91 -15.70 -4.37
CA ALA A 882 -16.73 -15.30 -5.51
C ALA A 882 -15.89 -14.68 -6.63
N PHE A 883 -14.95 -13.76 -6.30
CA PHE A 883 -14.03 -13.16 -7.28
C PHE A 883 -13.05 -14.19 -7.85
N ARG A 884 -12.51 -15.10 -7.03
CA ARG A 884 -11.64 -16.18 -7.52
C ARG A 884 -12.40 -17.12 -8.48
N PHE A 885 -13.64 -17.48 -8.14
CA PHE A 885 -14.48 -18.32 -9.01
C PHE A 885 -14.83 -17.60 -10.32
N MET A 886 -15.17 -16.32 -10.26
CA MET A 886 -15.40 -15.47 -11.44
C MET A 886 -14.18 -15.47 -12.37
N ALA A 887 -12.97 -15.29 -11.82
CA ALA A 887 -11.72 -15.26 -12.58
C ALA A 887 -11.39 -16.57 -13.31
N THR A 888 -11.95 -17.71 -12.88
CA THR A 888 -11.78 -19.00 -13.59
C THR A 888 -12.51 -19.07 -14.92
N GLY A 889 -13.50 -18.20 -15.17
CA GLY A 889 -14.36 -18.24 -16.36
C GLY A 889 -15.27 -19.48 -16.45
N LYS A 890 -15.33 -20.33 -15.42
CA LYS A 890 -16.13 -21.56 -15.41
C LYS A 890 -17.60 -21.35 -15.00
N HIS A 891 -18.00 -20.12 -14.70
CA HIS A 891 -19.33 -19.81 -14.22
C HIS A 891 -20.32 -19.76 -15.40
N THR A 892 -21.41 -20.52 -15.30
CA THR A 892 -22.53 -20.50 -16.25
C THR A 892 -23.73 -19.70 -15.73
N ARG A 893 -23.65 -19.28 -14.46
CA ARG A 893 -24.68 -18.57 -13.69
C ARG A 893 -24.17 -17.22 -13.24
N LYS A 894 -25.09 -16.29 -12.96
CA LYS A 894 -24.73 -14.99 -12.39
C LYS A 894 -24.23 -15.16 -10.95
N ILE A 895 -23.00 -14.70 -10.69
CA ILE A 895 -22.45 -14.68 -9.34
C ILE A 895 -23.07 -13.49 -8.58
N VAL A 896 -23.77 -13.78 -7.48
CA VAL A 896 -24.48 -12.77 -6.67
C VAL A 896 -23.92 -12.78 -5.25
N LEU A 897 -23.60 -11.60 -4.71
CA LEU A 897 -23.22 -11.44 -3.31
C LEU A 897 -24.44 -11.10 -2.47
N GLU A 898 -24.86 -12.01 -1.59
CA GLU A 898 -25.94 -11.79 -0.64
C GLU A 898 -25.44 -10.93 0.53
N ILE A 899 -25.80 -9.64 0.52
CA ILE A 899 -25.48 -8.70 1.60
C ILE A 899 -26.51 -8.81 2.74
N ARG A 900 -27.78 -9.01 2.39
CA ARG A 900 -28.91 -9.14 3.32
C ARG A 900 -29.85 -10.23 2.86
N LYS A 901 -30.34 -11.02 3.81
CA LYS A 901 -31.38 -12.00 3.56
C LYS A 901 -32.72 -11.32 3.30
N GLU A 902 -33.41 -11.70 2.24
CA GLU A 902 -34.72 -11.13 1.88
C GLU A 902 -35.79 -11.43 2.96
N GLU A 903 -36.55 -10.40 3.37
CA GLU A 903 -37.62 -10.58 4.33
C GLU A 903 -38.81 -11.36 3.75
N SER A 904 -39.40 -12.23 4.58
CA SER A 904 -40.62 -12.97 4.26
C SER A 904 -41.80 -12.44 5.08
N PRO A 905 -42.97 -12.15 4.47
CA PRO A 905 -43.33 -12.30 3.06
C PRO A 905 -42.74 -11.21 2.14
N ARG A 906 -42.62 -11.50 0.84
CA ARG A 906 -42.10 -10.60 -0.23
C ARG A 906 -43.01 -9.39 -0.50
N LYS A 907 -43.28 -8.58 0.52
CA LYS A 907 -44.15 -7.39 0.46
C LYS A 907 -43.35 -6.12 0.73
N LYS A 908 -43.98 -4.96 0.53
CA LYS A 908 -43.47 -3.67 0.96
C LYS A 908 -43.29 -3.68 2.49
N CYS A 909 -42.05 -3.57 2.95
CA CYS A 909 -41.70 -3.49 4.36
C CYS A 909 -40.37 -2.74 4.51
N LEU A 910 -40.13 -2.18 5.69
CA LEU A 910 -38.82 -1.61 6.01
C LEU A 910 -37.79 -2.74 6.17
N PRO A 911 -36.54 -2.52 5.72
CA PRO A 911 -35.49 -3.51 5.84
C PRO A 911 -35.11 -3.74 7.31
N SER A 912 -34.83 -4.99 7.66
CA SER A 912 -34.33 -5.34 9.00
C SER A 912 -32.92 -4.76 9.25
N PRO A 913 -32.59 -4.32 10.49
CA PRO A 913 -31.28 -3.80 10.80
C PRO A 913 -30.22 -4.92 10.83
N VAL A 914 -29.11 -4.71 10.13
CA VAL A 914 -27.96 -5.64 10.07
C VAL A 914 -26.69 -4.88 10.41
N THR A 915 -25.82 -5.49 11.24
CA THR A 915 -24.51 -4.94 11.60
C THR A 915 -23.41 -5.64 10.83
N PHE A 916 -22.44 -4.85 10.35
CA PHE A 916 -21.28 -5.34 9.59
C PHE A 916 -20.01 -4.87 10.27
N LYS A 917 -18.99 -5.75 10.31
CA LYS A 917 -17.64 -5.35 10.68
C LYS A 917 -16.97 -4.73 9.46
N VAL A 918 -16.74 -3.42 9.50
CA VAL A 918 -16.16 -2.66 8.37
C VAL A 918 -14.87 -1.97 8.78
N ALA A 919 -13.96 -1.78 7.82
CA ALA A 919 -12.79 -0.93 8.02
C ALA A 919 -13.23 0.54 8.03
N ALA A 920 -12.86 1.28 9.09
CA ALA A 920 -13.21 2.68 9.24
C ALA A 920 -12.50 3.56 8.20
N ARG A 921 -13.22 4.53 7.64
CA ARG A 921 -12.72 5.30 6.51
C ARG A 921 -13.20 6.74 6.55
N ALA A 922 -12.26 7.67 6.61
CA ALA A 922 -12.55 9.09 6.64
C ALA A 922 -13.07 9.58 5.27
N HIS A 923 -14.27 10.15 5.30
CA HIS A 923 -14.92 10.86 4.20
C HIS A 923 -15.34 12.25 4.68
N PHE A 924 -15.48 13.16 3.72
CA PHE A 924 -15.84 14.54 3.99
C PHE A 924 -17.26 14.81 3.49
N TYR A 925 -18.04 15.51 4.33
CA TYR A 925 -19.39 15.93 3.96
C TYR A 925 -19.30 17.07 2.97
N SER A 926 -19.86 16.88 1.77
CA SER A 926 -19.82 17.88 0.69
C SER A 926 -20.43 19.24 1.08
N HIS A 927 -21.39 19.27 2.01
CA HIS A 927 -22.05 20.50 2.46
C HIS A 927 -21.26 21.27 3.54
N LYS A 928 -20.27 20.64 4.20
CA LYS A 928 -19.46 21.24 5.27
C LYS A 928 -18.19 21.89 4.71
N CYS A 929 -17.73 22.94 5.39
CA CYS A 929 -16.48 23.62 5.09
C CYS A 929 -15.35 23.07 5.96
N TYR A 930 -14.17 22.88 5.38
CA TYR A 930 -12.99 22.39 6.10
C TYR A 930 -11.84 23.40 5.99
N VAL A 931 -11.20 23.68 7.13
CA VAL A 931 -10.17 24.70 7.25
C VAL A 931 -8.80 24.06 7.31
N ILE A 932 -7.87 24.50 6.47
CA ILE A 932 -6.46 24.10 6.53
C ILE A 932 -5.60 25.32 6.82
N VAL A 933 -5.12 25.43 8.04
CA VAL A 933 -4.23 26.51 8.46
C VAL A 933 -2.83 26.24 7.90
N GLY A 934 -2.26 27.18 7.13
CA GLY A 934 -1.04 26.93 6.37
C GLY A 934 -1.24 26.06 5.13
N GLY A 935 -2.48 26.00 4.59
CA GLY A 935 -2.87 25.10 3.51
C GLY A 935 -2.14 25.26 2.18
N LEU A 936 -1.45 26.40 1.95
CA LEU A 936 -0.63 26.60 0.75
C LEU A 936 0.82 26.08 0.88
N GLY A 937 1.18 25.52 2.04
CA GLY A 937 2.44 24.79 2.21
C GLY A 937 2.42 23.43 1.50
N GLY A 938 3.59 22.81 1.31
CA GLY A 938 3.72 21.55 0.58
C GLY A 938 2.76 20.46 1.06
N MET A 939 2.76 20.15 2.36
CA MET A 939 1.85 19.16 2.97
C MET A 939 0.38 19.59 2.93
N GLY A 940 0.09 20.89 3.07
CA GLY A 940 -1.27 21.42 3.05
C GLY A 940 -1.95 21.24 1.70
N LEU A 941 -1.21 21.40 0.60
CA LEU A 941 -1.70 21.14 -0.75
C LEU A 941 -2.02 19.65 -0.94
N GLU A 942 -1.15 18.75 -0.46
CA GLU A 942 -1.40 17.29 -0.54
C GLU A 942 -2.61 16.87 0.30
N LEU A 943 -2.75 17.44 1.50
CA LEU A 943 -3.91 17.19 2.36
C LEU A 943 -5.20 17.67 1.70
N ALA A 944 -5.20 18.87 1.11
CA ALA A 944 -6.34 19.40 0.37
C ALA A 944 -6.72 18.51 -0.83
N ASP A 945 -5.74 18.08 -1.63
CA ASP A 945 -5.93 17.17 -2.76
C ASP A 945 -6.56 15.85 -2.31
N TRP A 946 -6.04 15.27 -1.22
CA TRP A 946 -6.58 14.07 -0.59
C TRP A 946 -8.01 14.27 -0.08
N MET A 947 -8.30 15.39 0.60
CA MET A 947 -9.64 15.71 1.11
C MET A 947 -10.66 15.84 -0.02
N VAL A 948 -10.31 16.53 -1.11
CA VAL A 948 -11.17 16.67 -2.30
C VAL A 948 -11.47 15.32 -2.92
N GLY A 949 -10.44 14.46 -3.04
CA GLY A 949 -10.58 13.07 -3.47
C GLY A 949 -11.48 12.22 -2.55
N ARG A 950 -11.64 12.61 -1.28
CA ARG A 950 -12.50 11.97 -0.27
C ARG A 950 -13.89 12.61 -0.11
N GLY A 951 -14.29 13.45 -1.05
CA GLY A 951 -15.62 14.06 -1.10
C GLY A 951 -15.73 15.47 -0.55
N CYS A 952 -14.61 16.07 -0.12
CA CYS A 952 -14.60 17.47 0.31
C CYS A 952 -14.92 18.37 -0.89
N ARG A 953 -15.83 19.33 -0.70
CA ARG A 953 -16.22 20.30 -1.74
C ARG A 953 -16.09 21.75 -1.31
N LYS A 954 -15.83 22.04 -0.03
CA LYS A 954 -15.65 23.41 0.47
C LYS A 954 -14.38 23.47 1.33
N LEU A 955 -13.38 24.19 0.86
CA LEU A 955 -12.09 24.34 1.53
C LEU A 955 -11.77 25.81 1.79
N LEU A 956 -11.34 26.10 3.01
CA LEU A 956 -10.73 27.37 3.35
C LEU A 956 -9.26 27.15 3.71
N LEU A 957 -8.36 27.74 2.93
CA LEU A 957 -6.91 27.64 3.12
C LEU A 957 -6.38 28.95 3.70
N THR A 958 -5.61 28.91 4.78
CA THR A 958 -4.94 30.12 5.28
C THR A 958 -3.51 30.23 4.78
N SER A 959 -3.11 31.44 4.39
CA SER A 959 -1.73 31.78 4.02
C SER A 959 -1.48 33.27 4.17
N ARG A 960 -0.47 33.66 4.95
CA ARG A 960 -0.02 35.06 5.12
C ARG A 960 0.26 35.75 3.78
N SER A 961 0.76 34.98 2.82
CA SER A 961 1.28 35.43 1.54
C SER A 961 0.25 35.36 0.41
N GLY A 962 -0.86 34.64 0.61
CA GLY A 962 -1.74 34.20 -0.48
C GLY A 962 -1.03 33.22 -1.45
N VAL A 963 -1.63 33.04 -2.63
CA VAL A 963 -1.10 32.22 -3.72
C VAL A 963 0.06 32.95 -4.40
N ARG A 964 1.23 32.29 -4.48
CA ARG A 964 2.45 32.85 -5.09
C ARG A 964 3.03 31.97 -6.19
N SER A 965 3.07 30.65 -6.00
CA SER A 965 3.71 29.73 -6.95
C SER A 965 2.75 29.25 -8.05
N GLY A 966 3.31 28.82 -9.18
CA GLY A 966 2.59 28.13 -10.24
C GLY A 966 1.90 26.88 -9.74
N TYR A 967 2.63 26.08 -8.97
CA TYR A 967 2.10 24.84 -8.40
C TYR A 967 0.85 25.05 -7.54
N GLN A 968 0.80 26.12 -6.74
CA GLN A 968 -0.38 26.46 -5.94
C GLN A 968 -1.60 26.80 -6.82
N ARG A 969 -1.39 27.53 -7.92
CA ARG A 969 -2.44 27.83 -8.90
C ARG A 969 -2.93 26.58 -9.62
N LEU A 970 -2.01 25.68 -10.01
CA LEU A 970 -2.34 24.37 -10.58
C LEU A 970 -3.24 23.55 -9.64
N CYS A 971 -2.88 23.46 -8.36
CA CYS A 971 -3.67 22.73 -7.36
C CYS A 971 -5.07 23.35 -7.20
N HIS A 972 -5.16 24.67 -7.09
CA HIS A 972 -6.43 25.38 -6.98
C HIS A 972 -7.36 25.11 -8.17
N ARG A 973 -6.83 25.21 -9.39
CA ARG A 973 -7.58 24.89 -10.63
C ARG A 973 -8.05 23.44 -10.66
N ARG A 974 -7.20 22.50 -10.24
CA ARG A 974 -7.55 21.08 -10.19
C ARG A 974 -8.73 20.83 -9.26
N TRP A 975 -8.76 21.47 -8.10
CA TRP A 975 -9.86 21.32 -7.15
C TRP A 975 -11.16 21.96 -7.67
N GLN A 976 -11.07 23.11 -8.34
CA GLN A 976 -12.22 23.71 -9.03
C GLN A 976 -12.77 22.81 -10.13
N TYR A 977 -11.90 22.20 -10.93
CA TYR A 977 -12.29 21.21 -11.94
C TYR A 977 -12.98 19.98 -11.32
N ALA A 978 -12.56 19.56 -10.13
CA ALA A 978 -13.23 18.52 -9.35
C ALA A 978 -14.54 18.98 -8.66
N GLY A 979 -14.96 20.24 -8.88
CA GLY A 979 -16.18 20.83 -8.33
C GLY A 979 -16.06 21.33 -6.88
N ALA A 980 -14.84 21.54 -6.37
CA ALA A 980 -14.63 22.09 -5.04
C ALA A 980 -14.52 23.63 -5.06
N GLU A 981 -15.21 24.28 -4.14
CA GLU A 981 -15.10 25.70 -3.82
C GLU A 981 -13.93 25.91 -2.85
N VAL A 982 -12.93 26.68 -3.27
CA VAL A 982 -11.70 26.89 -2.50
C VAL A 982 -11.41 28.38 -2.31
N THR A 983 -11.41 28.81 -1.06
CA THR A 983 -11.16 30.20 -0.65
C THR A 983 -9.82 30.30 0.09
N VAL A 984 -9.03 31.34 -0.21
CA VAL A 984 -7.75 31.58 0.45
C VAL A 984 -7.87 32.80 1.37
N SER A 985 -7.74 32.57 2.68
CA SER A 985 -7.72 33.63 3.69
C SER A 985 -6.29 34.07 3.98
N LYS A 986 -6.09 35.39 4.10
CA LYS A 986 -4.81 35.97 4.56
C LYS A 986 -4.79 36.25 6.06
N SER A 987 -5.89 35.97 6.76
CA SER A 987 -6.04 36.19 8.19
C SER A 987 -5.08 35.29 8.99
N ASP A 988 -4.45 35.85 10.02
CA ASP A 988 -3.50 35.12 10.86
C ASP A 988 -4.24 34.40 12.00
N ALA A 989 -4.32 33.08 11.91
CA ALA A 989 -4.98 32.24 12.90
C ALA A 989 -4.22 32.13 14.24
N SER A 990 -3.01 32.70 14.36
CA SER A 990 -2.29 32.76 15.65
C SER A 990 -2.82 33.84 16.59
N ILE A 991 -3.60 34.80 16.06
CA ILE A 991 -4.23 35.87 16.84
C ILE A 991 -5.72 35.55 16.96
N GLU A 992 -6.32 35.76 18.13
CA GLU A 992 -7.73 35.42 18.40
C GLU A 992 -8.70 36.07 17.39
N GLU A 993 -8.52 37.35 17.09
CA GLU A 993 -9.34 38.07 16.11
C GLU A 993 -9.20 37.47 14.70
N GLY A 994 -7.97 37.10 14.31
CA GLY A 994 -7.71 36.46 13.02
C GLY A 994 -8.29 35.05 12.95
N ALA A 995 -8.21 34.28 14.03
CA ALA A 995 -8.84 32.97 14.14
C ALA A 995 -10.37 33.08 14.05
N ARG A 996 -10.99 34.03 14.76
CA ARG A 996 -12.43 34.30 14.69
C ARG A 996 -12.86 34.61 13.25
N LYS A 997 -12.11 35.50 12.58
CA LYS A 997 -12.36 35.85 11.17
C LYS A 997 -12.24 34.64 10.23
N VAL A 998 -11.26 33.76 10.42
CA VAL A 998 -11.12 32.52 9.63
C VAL A 998 -12.34 31.60 9.82
N ILE A 999 -12.86 31.49 11.04
CA ILE A 999 -14.05 30.68 11.33
C ILE A 999 -15.32 31.31 10.75
N GLU A 1000 -15.46 32.63 10.80
CA GLU A 1000 -16.56 33.36 10.17
C GLU A 1000 -16.57 33.17 8.64
N GLU A 1001 -15.41 33.33 8.00
CA GLU A 1001 -15.23 33.08 6.55
C GLU A 1001 -15.56 31.62 6.19
N ALA A 1002 -15.12 30.65 7.01
CA ALA A 1002 -15.43 29.24 6.80
C ALA A 1002 -16.93 28.95 6.96
N SER A 1003 -17.57 29.54 7.99
CA SER A 1003 -18.98 29.38 8.30
C SER A 1003 -19.89 29.98 7.23
N ALA A 1004 -19.44 31.04 6.56
CA ALA A 1004 -20.13 31.63 5.41
C ALA A 1004 -20.20 30.67 4.21
N MET A 1005 -19.19 29.83 4.02
CA MET A 1005 -19.20 28.78 2.98
C MET A 1005 -20.07 27.59 3.39
N GLY A 1006 -20.08 27.23 4.68
CA GLY A 1006 -20.93 26.18 5.26
C GLY A 1006 -20.49 25.77 6.66
N PRO A 1007 -21.23 24.88 7.34
CA PRO A 1007 -20.88 24.46 8.71
C PRO A 1007 -19.47 23.89 8.76
N VAL A 1008 -18.66 24.32 9.74
CA VAL A 1008 -17.28 23.86 9.88
C VAL A 1008 -17.26 22.37 10.26
N GLY A 1009 -16.68 21.54 9.39
CA GLY A 1009 -16.61 20.09 9.57
C GLY A 1009 -15.29 19.59 10.14
N GLY A 1010 -14.23 20.39 10.10
CA GLY A 1010 -12.92 20.05 10.62
C GLY A 1010 -11.89 21.15 10.36
N ILE A 1011 -10.88 21.20 11.22
CA ILE A 1011 -9.78 22.18 11.17
C ILE A 1011 -8.46 21.42 11.25
N PHE A 1012 -7.57 21.66 10.29
CA PHE A 1012 -6.25 21.04 10.20
C PHE A 1012 -5.19 22.13 10.32
N ASN A 1013 -4.36 22.08 11.37
CA ASN A 1013 -3.32 23.08 11.58
C ASN A 1013 -1.95 22.57 11.11
N LEU A 1014 -1.49 23.07 9.96
CA LEU A 1014 -0.21 22.72 9.34
C LEU A 1014 0.75 23.92 9.29
N ALA A 1015 0.41 25.03 9.94
CA ALA A 1015 1.27 26.20 9.95
C ALA A 1015 2.50 25.95 10.83
N MET A 1016 3.69 26.04 10.23
CA MET A 1016 4.96 25.87 10.92
C MET A 1016 5.93 26.99 10.54
N ARG A 1017 6.73 27.45 11.51
CA ARG A 1017 7.87 28.33 11.28
C ARG A 1017 9.05 27.80 12.10
N SER A 1018 10.13 27.40 11.43
CA SER A 1018 11.35 26.96 12.12
C SER A 1018 12.10 28.15 12.70
N ILE A 1019 12.57 27.99 13.94
CA ILE A 1019 13.40 28.96 14.66
C ILE A 1019 14.57 28.17 15.25
N HIS A 1020 15.80 28.64 15.05
CA HIS A 1020 16.99 28.06 15.68
C HIS A 1020 17.20 28.69 17.06
N LEU A 1021 17.13 27.89 18.12
CA LEU A 1021 17.18 28.36 19.51
C LEU A 1021 18.61 28.51 20.04
N ILE A 1022 19.53 27.65 19.61
CA ILE A 1022 20.95 27.67 19.99
C ILE A 1022 21.78 27.81 18.71
N PRO A 1023 22.74 28.75 18.64
CA PRO A 1023 23.62 28.86 17.49
C PRO A 1023 24.45 27.57 17.36
N ASN A 1024 24.40 26.94 16.20
CA ASN A 1024 25.33 25.85 15.84
C ASN A 1024 26.76 26.38 15.98
N THR A 1025 27.46 26.01 17.05
CA THR A 1025 28.92 26.22 17.19
C THR A 1025 29.71 25.06 16.57
N SER A 1026 29.07 24.19 15.80
CA SER A 1026 29.73 23.11 15.04
C SER A 1026 29.36 23.18 13.56
N THR A 1027 30.17 23.91 12.79
CA THR A 1027 30.54 23.53 11.41
C THR A 1027 31.95 23.00 11.44
#